data_AF-A0A2D4N636-F1
#
_entry.id   AF-A0A2D4N636-F1
#
_cell.length_a   1.000
_cell.length_b   1.000
_cell.length_c   1.000
_cell.angle_alpha   90.00
_cell.angle_beta   90.00
_cell.angle_gamma   90.00
#
_symmetry.space_group_name_H-M   'P 1'
#
loop_
_entity.id
_entity.type
_entity.pdbx_description
1 polymer ?
#
loop_
_entity_poly.entity_id
_entity_poly.type
_entity_poly.pdbx_seq_one_letter_code
_entity_poly.pdbx_strand_id
1 'polypeptide(L)'
;TALTELKVLRSQAPSVEFKEVIQEVVKTEKSPEILREIDRLKEQLNDLVNANGRFQEQLIRLEGERDEWKRERAKVETKVITKEVVRYENDPLLEKEAECLRQEVRNILQKRRATEDAIYDLQNKYMLLERRKPEEKVVVQEVVVTQKDVKLREEHKRLSRSLDEQIGNRRRMDHEVQLLRATVEDNEKLLNFQDNRNKRLALEKEMRQITLRIKEIEESPVPVQEKIIMEEVIKVEKDPVLEQSSTNLRTELDKEKGQVLSLQRECKNLQAQIDVLQKTKSQEKTIYKEVIRVEKDRVLENERTRLWDLLSKERTARQNAEESIRHLKEKIERAEGMKCTWTREEADLQKTRNVTMQEKASLEDKLRELEKQKQEKALFLKEQTKLLSQRTESDRQKKIQFGQEVSRLESDILMEKDNIYEKERTIRELQSRINREELNNETQMRETNLSTKISILDPETGKDMSPYEAYKRGMIDRCQYIHLQELECDWEEITTLGSKGDVSVLLDKKSGKQYSIDDALQFKRITKEEYQLYKEGKIPISEFALLVAGETKQNTSLSLGSIISNSPISSPVFQQKQSFFSSGPQMAFCDDTFPIAGVYDTTYDNKYNIKSALSKKLVDPMTAQKLLEAQAATGGIVDLISRDRYSVHKALDKGLIDNTYIQRLLNAQKAFTGIEDPVTKRRLAVGEAVQKGWITQDNAFPYLQVQHLTGGLIDPKKTGRIPISEAIQTGLISSDLATLLQDESSYEKDLVDPITKEKIHYKEAMAHCQKDPLSGLLLLPATSEGYQSAIHSGALPRFRH
;
A
#
# COMPACT_ATOMS: atom_id res chain seq x y z
N THR A 1 16.45 84.67 -16.49
CA THR A 1 15.22 85.43 -16.77
C THR A 1 14.50 85.72 -15.47
N ALA A 2 13.54 84.92 -14.99
CA ALA A 2 12.72 85.29 -13.82
C ALA A 2 13.53 85.71 -12.57
N LEU A 3 14.58 84.96 -12.19
CA LEU A 3 15.43 85.29 -11.03
C LEU A 3 16.27 86.57 -11.16
N THR A 4 16.48 87.08 -12.38
CA THR A 4 17.13 88.36 -12.64
C THR A 4 16.12 89.51 -12.65
N GLU A 5 14.93 89.31 -13.24
CA GLU A 5 13.83 90.28 -13.20
C GLU A 5 13.36 90.54 -11.74
N LEU A 6 13.22 89.49 -10.93
CA LEU A 6 12.82 89.59 -9.51
C LEU A 6 13.88 90.29 -8.63
N LYS A 7 15.13 90.45 -9.11
CA LYS A 7 16.14 91.31 -8.47
C LYS A 7 15.94 92.77 -8.86
N VAL A 8 15.68 93.07 -10.14
CA VAL A 8 15.46 94.43 -10.66
C VAL A 8 14.22 95.08 -10.03
N LEU A 9 13.10 94.36 -9.95
CA LEU A 9 11.88 94.80 -9.27
C LEU A 9 12.06 95.01 -7.76
N ARG A 10 13.09 94.41 -7.16
CA ARG A 10 13.46 94.61 -5.73
C ARG A 10 14.28 95.88 -5.49
N SER A 11 14.77 96.53 -6.55
CA SER A 11 15.58 97.76 -6.49
C SER A 11 14.84 99.04 -6.88
N GLN A 12 13.57 98.96 -7.29
CA GLN A 12 12.72 100.15 -7.46
C GLN A 12 12.16 100.61 -6.11
N ALA A 13 12.27 101.91 -5.83
CA ALA A 13 11.65 102.54 -4.67
C ALA A 13 10.18 102.90 -4.97
N PRO A 14 9.25 102.75 -4.00
CA PRO A 14 7.83 103.06 -4.21
C PRO A 14 7.58 104.58 -4.27
N SER A 15 6.60 104.98 -5.07
CA SER A 15 6.00 106.31 -4.97
C SER A 15 5.01 106.38 -3.81
N VAL A 16 4.75 107.58 -3.27
CA VAL A 16 3.83 107.77 -2.13
C VAL A 16 2.98 109.02 -2.36
N GLU A 17 1.67 108.83 -2.49
CA GLU A 17 0.68 109.90 -2.33
C GLU A 17 0.16 109.91 -0.88
N PHE A 18 -0.06 111.12 -0.33
CA PHE A 18 -0.58 111.30 1.03
C PHE A 18 -2.08 111.59 0.99
N LYS A 19 -2.85 110.92 1.86
CA LYS A 19 -4.29 111.18 2.02
C LYS A 19 -4.71 110.90 3.47
N GLU A 20 -5.16 111.94 4.16
CA GLU A 20 -5.65 111.82 5.54
C GLU A 20 -7.02 111.14 5.56
N VAL A 21 -7.17 110.11 6.39
CA VAL A 21 -8.46 109.51 6.78
C VAL A 21 -8.38 109.12 8.25
N ILE A 22 -9.20 109.76 9.08
CA ILE A 22 -9.31 109.48 10.51
C ILE A 22 -10.17 108.22 10.69
N GLN A 23 -9.73 107.25 11.51
CA GLN A 23 -10.48 106.02 11.77
C GLN A 23 -11.20 106.06 13.12
N GLU A 24 -12.52 105.88 13.08
CA GLU A 24 -13.40 105.81 14.25
C GLU A 24 -13.42 104.39 14.84
N VAL A 25 -13.45 104.27 16.18
CA VAL A 25 -13.65 102.99 16.89
C VAL A 25 -15.05 103.00 17.51
N VAL A 26 -15.83 101.97 17.16
CA VAL A 26 -17.29 101.99 17.11
C VAL A 26 -17.79 100.67 17.73
N LYS A 27 -18.56 100.77 18.84
CA LYS A 27 -19.07 99.64 19.65
C LYS A 27 -20.58 99.45 19.42
N THR A 28 -20.90 98.80 18.29
CA THR A 28 -22.28 98.67 17.81
C THR A 28 -23.16 97.76 18.67
N GLU A 29 -24.35 98.23 19.02
CA GLU A 29 -25.51 97.37 19.26
C GLU A 29 -26.44 97.39 18.03
N LYS A 30 -27.11 96.27 17.75
CA LYS A 30 -27.97 96.09 16.56
C LYS A 30 -29.39 96.56 16.86
N SER A 31 -30.01 97.28 15.93
CA SER A 31 -31.41 97.68 16.09
C SER A 31 -32.35 96.46 16.23
N PRO A 32 -33.40 96.54 17.08
CA PRO A 32 -34.30 95.41 17.32
C PRO A 32 -35.11 95.00 16.09
N GLU A 33 -35.25 95.90 15.11
CA GLU A 33 -35.94 95.63 13.84
C GLU A 33 -35.12 94.70 12.93
N ILE A 34 -33.79 94.91 12.86
CA ILE A 34 -32.88 94.01 12.14
C ILE A 34 -32.87 92.62 12.80
N LEU A 35 -32.96 92.53 14.13
CA LEU A 35 -33.05 91.24 14.82
C LEU A 35 -34.35 90.50 14.47
N ARG A 36 -35.49 91.18 14.47
CA ARG A 36 -36.79 90.59 14.06
C ARG A 36 -36.79 90.08 12.63
N GLU A 37 -36.24 90.84 11.68
CA GLU A 37 -36.20 90.39 10.28
C GLU A 37 -35.18 89.26 10.07
N ILE A 38 -34.06 89.25 10.80
CA ILE A 38 -33.13 88.10 10.84
C ILE A 38 -33.85 86.83 11.35
N ASP A 39 -34.64 86.93 12.43
CA ASP A 39 -35.33 85.77 13.00
C ASP A 39 -36.48 85.28 12.10
N ARG A 40 -37.21 86.19 11.46
CA ARG A 40 -38.18 85.87 10.39
C ARG A 40 -37.54 85.14 9.21
N LEU A 41 -36.37 85.59 8.75
CA LEU A 41 -35.66 84.95 7.64
C LEU A 41 -35.09 83.57 8.05
N LYS A 42 -34.70 83.37 9.33
CA LYS A 42 -34.36 82.02 9.85
C LYS A 42 -35.56 81.09 9.84
N GLU A 43 -36.75 81.57 10.21
CA GLU A 43 -37.99 80.78 10.19
C GLU A 43 -38.32 80.34 8.76
N GLN A 44 -38.28 81.27 7.79
CA GLN A 44 -38.45 80.95 6.37
C GLN A 44 -37.37 80.00 5.83
N LEU A 45 -36.11 80.16 6.24
CA LEU A 45 -35.02 79.23 5.88
C LEU A 45 -35.26 77.83 6.46
N ASN A 46 -35.74 77.72 7.70
CA ASN A 46 -36.07 76.45 8.33
C ASN A 46 -37.21 75.74 7.57
N ASP A 47 -38.26 76.46 7.18
CA ASP A 47 -39.36 75.90 6.37
C ASP A 47 -38.91 75.42 4.99
N LEU A 48 -38.03 76.16 4.30
CA LEU A 48 -37.47 75.72 3.02
C LEU A 48 -36.49 74.54 3.16
N VAL A 49 -35.73 74.46 4.26
CA VAL A 49 -34.92 73.28 4.59
C VAL A 49 -35.80 72.05 4.85
N ASN A 50 -36.90 72.21 5.59
CA ASN A 50 -37.89 71.15 5.85
C ASN A 50 -38.69 70.76 4.59
N ALA A 51 -38.88 71.68 3.64
CA ALA A 51 -39.40 71.35 2.31
C ALA A 51 -38.37 70.55 1.49
N ASN A 52 -37.15 71.04 1.37
CA ASN A 52 -36.06 70.37 0.65
C ASN A 52 -35.80 68.94 1.17
N GLY A 53 -35.83 68.72 2.49
CA GLY A 53 -35.69 67.38 3.08
C GLY A 53 -36.76 66.39 2.58
N ARG A 54 -38.04 66.82 2.53
CA ARG A 54 -39.15 65.99 2.02
C ARG A 54 -38.98 65.62 0.54
N PHE A 55 -38.55 66.57 -0.31
CA PHE A 55 -38.25 66.29 -1.71
C PHE A 55 -37.02 65.39 -1.89
N GLN A 56 -36.01 65.51 -1.02
CA GLN A 56 -34.86 64.60 -1.01
C GLN A 56 -35.24 63.17 -0.60
N GLU A 57 -36.16 62.98 0.36
CA GLU A 57 -36.70 61.65 0.66
C GLU A 57 -37.50 61.06 -0.52
N GLN A 58 -38.33 61.85 -1.19
CA GLN A 58 -39.08 61.42 -2.37
C GLN A 58 -38.12 61.02 -3.50
N LEU A 59 -37.04 61.78 -3.70
CA LEU A 59 -36.00 61.45 -4.65
C LEU A 59 -35.38 60.07 -4.40
N ILE A 60 -35.02 59.78 -3.14
CA ILE A 60 -34.41 58.49 -2.75
C ILE A 60 -35.36 57.32 -3.02
N ARG A 61 -36.68 57.50 -2.81
CA ARG A 61 -37.71 56.48 -3.12
C ARG A 61 -37.76 56.20 -4.64
N LEU A 62 -37.86 57.25 -5.47
CA LEU A 62 -37.87 57.13 -6.93
C LEU A 62 -36.57 56.51 -7.49
N GLU A 63 -35.41 56.78 -6.88
CA GLU A 63 -34.16 56.12 -7.26
C GLU A 63 -34.10 54.64 -6.86
N GLY A 64 -34.73 54.26 -5.76
CA GLY A 64 -34.94 52.86 -5.37
C GLY A 64 -35.86 52.10 -6.33
N GLU A 65 -37.04 52.66 -6.60
CA GLU A 65 -38.02 52.10 -7.55
C GLU A 65 -37.42 51.92 -8.94
N ARG A 66 -36.69 52.93 -9.46
CA ARG A 66 -35.90 52.84 -10.70
C ARG A 66 -34.98 51.61 -10.72
N ASP A 67 -34.33 51.31 -9.60
CA ASP A 67 -33.35 50.22 -9.50
C ASP A 67 -34.01 48.86 -9.17
N GLU A 68 -35.26 48.84 -8.77
CA GLU A 68 -36.15 47.67 -8.81
C GLU A 68 -36.60 47.39 -10.25
N TRP A 69 -37.10 48.38 -10.98
CA TRP A 69 -37.46 48.22 -12.40
C TRP A 69 -36.27 47.80 -13.28
N LYS A 70 -35.04 48.25 -12.99
CA LYS A 70 -33.83 47.72 -13.64
C LYS A 70 -33.61 46.22 -13.37
N ARG A 71 -33.87 45.76 -12.14
CA ARG A 71 -33.72 44.35 -11.74
C ARG A 71 -34.81 43.47 -12.37
N GLU A 72 -36.05 43.94 -12.44
CA GLU A 72 -37.13 43.21 -13.13
C GLU A 72 -36.88 43.13 -14.65
N ARG A 73 -36.40 44.21 -15.28
CA ARG A 73 -36.02 44.22 -16.70
C ARG A 73 -34.87 43.26 -17.05
N ALA A 74 -34.16 42.72 -16.07
CA ALA A 74 -33.09 41.74 -16.26
C ALA A 74 -33.55 40.27 -16.20
N LYS A 75 -34.85 39.99 -15.91
CA LYS A 75 -35.37 38.62 -15.70
C LYS A 75 -36.07 37.98 -16.90
N VAL A 76 -36.24 38.69 -18.01
CA VAL A 76 -37.03 38.19 -19.16
C VAL A 76 -36.14 37.40 -20.13
N GLU A 77 -36.50 36.15 -20.39
CA GLU A 77 -35.71 35.21 -21.21
C GLU A 77 -35.76 35.51 -22.72
N THR A 78 -34.72 35.07 -23.44
CA THR A 78 -34.60 35.21 -24.89
C THR A 78 -34.82 33.87 -25.61
N LYS A 79 -35.38 33.92 -26.82
CA LYS A 79 -35.37 32.82 -27.79
C LYS A 79 -34.79 33.33 -29.12
N VAL A 80 -34.10 32.43 -29.83
CA VAL A 80 -33.22 32.76 -30.97
C VAL A 80 -33.58 31.88 -32.16
N ILE A 81 -33.54 32.45 -33.37
CA ILE A 81 -33.09 31.77 -34.61
C ILE A 81 -32.74 32.82 -35.68
N THR A 82 -31.46 32.79 -36.06
CA THR A 82 -30.72 33.22 -37.27
C THR A 82 -31.46 33.86 -38.47
N LYS A 83 -30.85 34.71 -39.33
CA LYS A 83 -29.42 34.98 -39.70
C LYS A 83 -29.20 36.53 -39.89
N GLU A 84 -28.06 37.11 -40.33
CA GLU A 84 -26.84 36.60 -41.00
C GLU A 84 -25.56 37.41 -40.65
N VAL A 85 -24.43 36.97 -41.21
CA VAL A 85 -23.02 37.26 -40.86
C VAL A 85 -22.61 38.74 -40.87
N VAL A 86 -21.96 39.17 -39.78
CA VAL A 86 -20.94 40.25 -39.82
C VAL A 86 -19.56 39.59 -39.88
N ARG A 87 -18.74 39.95 -40.88
CA ARG A 87 -17.32 39.53 -40.92
C ARG A 87 -16.48 40.54 -40.15
N TYR A 88 -15.86 40.07 -39.07
CA TYR A 88 -14.64 40.66 -38.55
C TYR A 88 -13.47 39.96 -39.26
N GLU A 89 -12.66 40.69 -40.00
CA GLU A 89 -11.32 40.21 -40.35
C GLU A 89 -10.40 40.57 -39.19
N ASN A 90 -9.92 39.54 -38.49
CA ASN A 90 -8.85 39.69 -37.51
C ASN A 90 -7.58 40.16 -38.24
N ASP A 91 -6.69 40.90 -37.57
CA ASP A 91 -5.41 41.28 -38.17
C ASP A 91 -4.67 39.99 -38.61
N PRO A 92 -4.35 39.82 -39.92
CA PRO A 92 -3.78 38.60 -40.45
C PRO A 92 -2.31 38.38 -40.05
N LEU A 93 -1.72 39.26 -39.23
CA LEU A 93 -0.48 39.02 -38.50
C LEU A 93 -0.78 38.49 -37.09
N LEU A 94 -1.68 39.14 -36.36
CA LEU A 94 -2.06 38.76 -35.00
C LEU A 94 -2.74 37.38 -34.94
N GLU A 95 -3.59 37.07 -35.92
CA GLU A 95 -4.22 35.75 -36.03
C GLU A 95 -3.22 34.65 -36.38
N LYS A 96 -2.18 34.95 -37.19
CA LYS A 96 -1.07 34.01 -37.44
C LYS A 96 -0.21 33.79 -36.22
N GLU A 97 0.08 34.83 -35.44
CA GLU A 97 0.82 34.70 -34.18
C GLU A 97 0.03 33.85 -33.17
N ALA A 98 -1.28 34.08 -33.04
CA ALA A 98 -2.18 33.27 -32.23
C ALA A 98 -2.26 31.81 -32.72
N GLU A 99 -2.34 31.56 -34.03
CA GLU A 99 -2.37 30.20 -34.58
C GLU A 99 -1.03 29.48 -34.41
N CYS A 100 0.11 30.18 -34.54
CA CYS A 100 1.43 29.65 -34.22
C CYS A 100 1.55 29.28 -32.73
N LEU A 101 1.12 30.13 -31.81
CA LEU A 101 1.12 29.85 -30.37
C LEU A 101 0.18 28.69 -30.02
N ARG A 102 -1.01 28.61 -30.64
CA ARG A 102 -1.91 27.45 -30.54
C ARG A 102 -1.25 26.18 -31.06
N GLN A 103 -0.48 26.26 -32.15
CA GLN A 103 0.24 25.12 -32.70
C GLN A 103 1.40 24.68 -31.80
N GLU A 104 2.14 25.61 -31.19
CA GLU A 104 3.20 25.30 -30.21
C GLU A 104 2.60 24.58 -28.99
N VAL A 105 1.46 25.06 -28.47
CA VAL A 105 0.72 24.39 -27.38
C VAL A 105 0.22 23.00 -27.80
N ARG A 106 -0.31 22.83 -29.02
CA ARG A 106 -0.70 21.51 -29.56
C ARG A 106 0.52 20.56 -29.65
N ASN A 107 1.65 21.05 -30.16
CA ASN A 107 2.90 20.30 -30.28
C ASN A 107 3.46 19.89 -28.90
N ILE A 108 3.42 20.78 -27.91
CA ILE A 108 3.86 20.51 -26.53
C ILE A 108 2.96 19.48 -25.86
N LEU A 109 1.62 19.58 -26.02
CA LEU A 109 0.67 18.58 -25.52
C LEU A 109 0.89 17.21 -26.16
N GLN A 110 1.18 17.15 -27.46
CA GLN A 110 1.45 15.89 -28.16
C GLN A 110 2.78 15.26 -27.73
N LYS A 111 3.85 16.07 -27.58
CA LYS A 111 5.14 15.62 -27.00
C LYS A 111 4.96 15.08 -25.58
N ARG A 112 4.18 15.78 -24.74
CA ARG A 112 3.86 15.36 -23.38
C ARG A 112 3.17 13.98 -23.37
N ARG A 113 2.11 13.79 -24.16
CA ARG A 113 1.41 12.50 -24.27
C ARG A 113 2.37 11.38 -24.69
N ALA A 114 3.17 11.59 -25.74
CA ALA A 114 4.16 10.62 -26.18
C ALA A 114 5.20 10.25 -25.09
N THR A 115 5.56 11.19 -24.20
CA THR A 115 6.39 10.87 -23.02
C THR A 115 5.63 10.15 -21.91
N GLU A 116 4.35 10.43 -21.69
CA GLU A 116 3.49 9.73 -20.74
C GLU A 116 3.24 8.27 -21.20
N ASP A 117 2.99 8.06 -22.50
CA ASP A 117 2.87 6.75 -23.13
C ASP A 117 4.19 5.95 -23.03
N ALA A 118 5.34 6.57 -23.32
CA ALA A 118 6.64 5.92 -23.20
C ALA A 118 7.00 5.55 -21.76
N ILE A 119 6.57 6.34 -20.77
CA ILE A 119 6.70 6.00 -19.34
C ILE A 119 5.82 4.81 -18.99
N TYR A 120 4.58 4.76 -19.50
CA TYR A 120 3.67 3.63 -19.30
C TYR A 120 4.22 2.32 -19.89
N ASP A 121 4.78 2.36 -21.11
CA ASP A 121 5.46 1.21 -21.72
C ASP A 121 6.70 0.76 -20.94
N LEU A 122 7.50 1.70 -20.42
CA LEU A 122 8.64 1.38 -19.56
C LEU A 122 8.20 0.77 -18.22
N GLN A 123 7.11 1.24 -17.62
CA GLN A 123 6.52 0.65 -16.42
C GLN A 123 5.99 -0.76 -16.69
N ASN A 124 5.25 -0.98 -17.78
CA ASN A 124 4.80 -2.32 -18.18
C ASN A 124 5.97 -3.28 -18.43
N LYS A 125 7.04 -2.79 -19.08
CA LYS A 125 8.26 -3.56 -19.33
C LYS A 125 9.03 -3.88 -18.05
N TYR A 126 9.06 -2.95 -17.08
CA TYR A 126 9.61 -3.18 -15.74
C TYR A 126 8.80 -4.27 -15.00
N MET A 127 7.47 -4.14 -14.95
CA MET A 127 6.56 -5.13 -14.35
C MET A 127 6.69 -6.52 -15.01
N LEU A 128 6.96 -6.59 -16.32
CA LEU A 128 7.22 -7.85 -17.04
C LEU A 128 8.59 -8.46 -16.73
N LEU A 129 9.60 -7.63 -16.43
CA LEU A 129 10.93 -8.09 -16.00
C LEU A 129 10.93 -8.53 -14.54
N GLU A 130 10.25 -7.80 -13.65
CA GLU A 130 10.05 -8.17 -12.24
C GLU A 130 9.30 -9.50 -12.10
N ARG A 131 8.35 -9.79 -13.00
CA ARG A 131 7.66 -11.09 -13.09
C ARG A 131 8.52 -12.24 -13.63
N ARG A 132 9.70 -11.98 -14.22
CA ARG A 132 10.62 -13.00 -14.73
C ARG A 132 11.71 -13.33 -13.70
N LYS A 133 11.40 -14.26 -12.80
CA LYS A 133 12.43 -14.95 -12.00
C LYS A 133 13.38 -15.76 -12.91
N PRO A 134 14.66 -15.92 -12.53
CA PRO A 134 15.54 -16.92 -13.15
C PRO A 134 15.07 -18.34 -12.80
N GLU A 135 15.42 -19.31 -13.65
CA GLU A 135 15.08 -20.72 -13.45
C GLU A 135 15.97 -21.37 -12.38
N GLU A 136 15.40 -21.64 -11.20
CA GLU A 136 16.09 -22.39 -10.14
C GLU A 136 16.13 -23.89 -10.47
N LYS A 137 17.33 -24.44 -10.59
CA LYS A 137 17.53 -25.88 -10.82
C LYS A 137 17.25 -26.65 -9.52
N VAL A 138 16.18 -27.43 -9.52
CA VAL A 138 15.86 -28.35 -8.42
C VAL A 138 16.97 -29.41 -8.30
N VAL A 139 17.61 -29.45 -7.13
CA VAL A 139 18.50 -30.54 -6.71
C VAL A 139 17.79 -31.30 -5.60
N VAL A 140 17.43 -32.55 -5.86
CA VAL A 140 16.88 -33.47 -4.86
C VAL A 140 18.03 -34.21 -4.19
N GLN A 141 18.04 -34.26 -2.86
CA GLN A 141 18.99 -35.06 -2.09
C GLN A 141 18.24 -35.81 -0.99
N GLU A 142 18.19 -37.14 -1.09
CA GLU A 142 17.64 -38.02 -0.06
C GLU A 142 18.62 -38.16 1.13
N VAL A 143 18.09 -38.47 2.31
CA VAL A 143 18.86 -38.56 3.56
C VAL A 143 18.67 -39.94 4.20
N VAL A 144 19.74 -40.73 4.26
CA VAL A 144 19.83 -42.03 4.94
C VAL A 144 21.16 -42.14 5.71
N VAL A 145 21.21 -42.92 6.79
CA VAL A 145 22.07 -42.71 7.97
C VAL A 145 22.55 -44.07 8.53
N THR A 146 23.82 -44.36 8.89
CA THR A 146 25.06 -43.54 8.95
C THR A 146 26.32 -44.38 8.66
N GLN A 147 27.39 -43.79 8.10
CA GLN A 147 28.76 -43.91 8.64
C GLN A 147 29.64 -42.72 8.18
N LYS A 148 30.63 -42.31 8.99
CA LYS A 148 31.36 -41.03 8.80
C LYS A 148 32.78 -41.21 8.24
N ASP A 149 32.88 -41.22 6.90
CA ASP A 149 34.16 -41.16 6.18
C ASP A 149 34.98 -39.91 6.59
N VAL A 150 36.30 -40.02 6.48
CA VAL A 150 37.28 -38.96 6.81
C VAL A 150 37.33 -37.92 5.70
N LYS A 151 37.35 -38.33 4.43
CA LYS A 151 37.47 -37.41 3.27
C LYS A 151 36.29 -36.44 3.19
N LEU A 152 35.07 -36.95 3.39
CA LEU A 152 33.84 -36.14 3.46
C LEU A 152 33.92 -35.04 4.54
N ARG A 153 34.66 -35.29 5.63
CA ARG A 153 34.88 -34.33 6.71
C ARG A 153 35.81 -33.18 6.32
N GLU A 154 36.78 -33.45 5.44
CA GLU A 154 37.69 -32.43 4.89
C GLU A 154 37.00 -31.61 3.80
N GLU A 155 36.19 -32.26 2.96
CA GLU A 155 35.32 -31.59 1.98
C GLU A 155 34.28 -30.72 2.67
N HIS A 156 33.60 -31.21 3.71
CA HIS A 156 32.69 -30.39 4.53
C HIS A 156 33.42 -29.22 5.19
N LYS A 157 34.65 -29.41 5.71
CA LYS A 157 35.46 -28.29 6.22
C LYS A 157 35.88 -27.30 5.13
N ARG A 158 36.01 -27.72 3.87
CA ARG A 158 36.31 -26.86 2.72
C ARG A 158 35.06 -26.09 2.27
N LEU A 159 33.92 -26.77 2.22
CA LEU A 159 32.61 -26.20 1.91
C LEU A 159 32.17 -25.18 2.98
N SER A 160 32.33 -25.48 4.28
CA SER A 160 32.09 -24.50 5.35
C SER A 160 32.94 -23.25 5.18
N ARG A 161 34.27 -23.38 5.00
CA ARG A 161 35.14 -22.21 4.77
C ARG A 161 34.74 -21.40 3.53
N SER A 162 34.34 -22.06 2.45
CA SER A 162 33.85 -21.37 1.25
C SER A 162 32.50 -20.69 1.49
N LEU A 163 31.61 -21.30 2.27
CA LEU A 163 30.34 -20.71 2.68
C LEU A 163 30.55 -19.50 3.61
N ASP A 164 31.46 -19.60 4.58
CA ASP A 164 31.85 -18.50 5.47
C ASP A 164 32.44 -17.31 4.69
N GLU A 165 33.27 -17.60 3.68
CA GLU A 165 33.82 -16.61 2.75
C GLU A 165 32.73 -15.96 1.89
N GLN A 166 31.77 -16.73 1.37
CA GLN A 166 30.61 -16.19 0.65
C GLN A 166 29.67 -15.38 1.55
N ILE A 167 29.48 -15.78 2.81
CA ILE A 167 28.74 -15.00 3.82
C ILE A 167 29.49 -13.68 4.12
N GLY A 168 30.82 -13.72 4.21
CA GLY A 168 31.66 -12.52 4.34
C GLY A 168 31.59 -11.59 3.12
N ASN A 169 31.56 -12.14 1.91
CA ASN A 169 31.34 -11.38 0.67
C ASN A 169 29.96 -10.74 0.64
N ARG A 170 28.91 -11.53 0.95
CA ARG A 170 27.54 -11.03 1.03
C ARG A 170 27.40 -9.91 2.07
N ARG A 171 27.95 -10.07 3.28
CA ARG A 171 27.91 -9.02 4.32
C ARG A 171 28.58 -7.71 3.86
N ARG A 172 29.67 -7.80 3.08
CA ARG A 172 30.32 -6.62 2.48
C ARG A 172 29.42 -5.95 1.43
N MET A 173 28.81 -6.72 0.54
CA MET A 173 27.85 -6.21 -0.46
C MET A 173 26.58 -5.63 0.19
N ASP A 174 26.03 -6.29 1.23
CA ASP A 174 24.87 -5.80 1.98
C ASP A 174 25.17 -4.42 2.62
N HIS A 175 26.40 -4.19 3.09
CA HIS A 175 26.85 -2.90 3.63
C HIS A 175 27.08 -1.84 2.54
N GLU A 176 27.69 -2.22 1.41
CA GLU A 176 27.87 -1.33 0.25
C GLU A 176 26.51 -0.89 -0.34
N VAL A 177 25.54 -1.80 -0.41
CA VAL A 177 24.16 -1.51 -0.80
C VAL A 177 23.46 -0.59 0.21
N GLN A 178 23.75 -0.69 1.51
CA GLN A 178 23.24 0.26 2.52
C GLN A 178 23.81 1.68 2.31
N LEU A 179 25.13 1.81 2.05
CA LEU A 179 25.77 3.09 1.75
C LEU A 179 25.26 3.72 0.44
N LEU A 180 25.08 2.90 -0.60
CA LEU A 180 24.49 3.34 -1.88
C LEU A 180 23.02 3.75 -1.72
N ARG A 181 22.24 3.06 -0.88
CA ARG A 181 20.85 3.47 -0.59
C ARG A 181 20.79 4.82 0.13
N ALA A 182 21.62 5.03 1.15
CA ALA A 182 21.67 6.31 1.86
C ALA A 182 22.05 7.47 0.92
N THR A 183 23.07 7.29 0.08
CA THR A 183 23.47 8.32 -0.90
C THR A 183 22.44 8.53 -2.02
N VAL A 184 21.69 7.51 -2.44
CA VAL A 184 20.53 7.71 -3.33
C VAL A 184 19.42 8.50 -2.62
N GLU A 185 19.07 8.15 -1.39
CA GLU A 185 18.03 8.82 -0.61
C GLU A 185 18.36 10.31 -0.36
N ASP A 186 19.62 10.64 -0.10
CA ASP A 186 20.06 12.03 0.07
C ASP A 186 20.11 12.81 -1.26
N ASN A 187 20.47 12.17 -2.37
CA ASN A 187 20.34 12.76 -3.70
C ASN A 187 18.86 12.99 -4.10
N GLU A 188 17.96 12.08 -3.75
CA GLU A 188 16.51 12.24 -3.96
C GLU A 188 15.93 13.37 -3.11
N LYS A 189 16.40 13.56 -1.86
CA LYS A 189 16.03 14.72 -1.03
C LYS A 189 16.50 16.04 -1.68
N LEU A 190 17.76 16.10 -2.12
CA LEU A 190 18.33 17.28 -2.78
C LEU A 190 17.55 17.66 -4.05
N LEU A 191 17.27 16.68 -4.91
CA LEU A 191 16.54 16.88 -6.17
C LEU A 191 15.09 17.34 -5.96
N ASN A 192 14.41 16.81 -4.93
CA ASN A 192 13.00 17.14 -4.67
C ASN A 192 12.79 18.48 -3.94
N PHE A 193 13.66 18.86 -2.99
CA PHE A 193 13.30 19.91 -2.04
C PHE A 193 13.42 21.34 -2.59
N GLN A 194 14.35 21.58 -3.52
CA GLN A 194 14.57 22.89 -4.13
C GLN A 194 14.28 22.88 -5.62
N ASP A 195 14.79 21.91 -6.36
CA ASP A 195 14.82 21.97 -7.82
C ASP A 195 13.41 21.85 -8.43
N ASN A 196 12.62 20.86 -7.99
CA ASN A 196 11.21 20.72 -8.37
C ASN A 196 10.34 21.91 -7.89
N ARG A 197 10.63 22.48 -6.70
CA ARG A 197 9.90 23.63 -6.17
C ARG A 197 10.17 24.91 -6.98
N ASN A 198 11.43 25.17 -7.31
CA ASN A 198 11.85 26.34 -8.07
C ASN A 198 11.40 26.26 -9.53
N LYS A 199 11.51 25.08 -10.17
CA LYS A 199 10.99 24.84 -11.53
C LYS A 199 9.47 25.01 -11.59
N ARG A 200 8.72 24.52 -10.59
CA ARG A 200 7.28 24.77 -10.52
C ARG A 200 6.96 26.26 -10.35
N LEU A 201 7.67 26.97 -9.47
CA LEU A 201 7.48 28.41 -9.26
C LEU A 201 7.91 29.26 -10.47
N ALA A 202 8.87 28.81 -11.28
CA ALA A 202 9.25 29.46 -12.54
C ALA A 202 8.14 29.27 -13.60
N LEU A 203 7.73 28.03 -13.86
CA LEU A 203 6.63 27.74 -14.79
C LEU A 203 5.30 28.40 -14.36
N GLU A 204 5.04 28.50 -13.06
CA GLU A 204 3.86 29.20 -12.52
C GLU A 204 3.96 30.73 -12.70
N LYS A 205 5.16 31.32 -12.66
CA LYS A 205 5.37 32.74 -13.02
C LYS A 205 5.20 32.96 -14.52
N GLU A 206 5.78 32.11 -15.37
CA GLU A 206 5.65 32.21 -16.83
C GLU A 206 4.20 32.05 -17.27
N MET A 207 3.48 31.07 -16.74
CA MET A 207 2.03 30.92 -16.96
C MET A 207 1.28 32.19 -16.54
N ARG A 208 1.52 32.74 -15.35
CA ARG A 208 0.88 34.00 -14.91
C ARG A 208 1.23 35.19 -15.80
N GLN A 209 2.46 35.28 -16.29
CA GLN A 209 2.92 36.36 -17.18
C GLN A 209 2.30 36.25 -18.57
N ILE A 210 2.17 35.04 -19.12
CA ILE A 210 1.45 34.77 -20.37
C ILE A 210 -0.05 35.07 -20.21
N THR A 211 -0.69 34.61 -19.12
CA THR A 211 -2.10 34.93 -18.83
C THR A 211 -2.33 36.43 -18.68
N LEU A 212 -1.45 37.16 -18.00
CA LEU A 212 -1.52 38.62 -17.91
C LEU A 212 -1.33 39.27 -19.28
N ARG A 213 -0.42 38.78 -20.13
CA ARG A 213 -0.21 39.34 -21.47
C ARG A 213 -1.37 39.07 -22.42
N ILE A 214 -2.01 37.91 -22.33
CA ILE A 214 -3.27 37.62 -23.03
C ILE A 214 -4.34 38.60 -22.56
N LYS A 215 -4.48 38.78 -21.24
CA LYS A 215 -5.48 39.67 -20.64
C LYS A 215 -5.24 41.15 -20.97
N GLU A 216 -3.99 41.60 -21.08
CA GLU A 216 -3.63 42.94 -21.60
C GLU A 216 -4.09 43.15 -23.06
N ILE A 217 -4.04 42.10 -23.89
CA ILE A 217 -4.49 42.16 -25.28
C ILE A 217 -6.03 42.13 -25.34
N GLU A 218 -6.67 41.26 -24.56
CA GLU A 218 -8.14 41.14 -24.46
C GLU A 218 -8.82 42.39 -23.84
N GLU A 219 -8.15 43.08 -22.90
CA GLU A 219 -8.64 44.32 -22.29
C GLU A 219 -8.17 45.59 -23.03
N SER A 220 -7.42 45.46 -24.12
CA SER A 220 -7.02 46.62 -24.93
C SER A 220 -8.19 47.15 -25.77
N PRO A 221 -8.54 48.45 -25.70
CA PRO A 221 -9.66 49.00 -26.44
C PRO A 221 -9.36 49.07 -27.94
N VAL A 222 -10.27 48.53 -28.76
CA VAL A 222 -10.17 48.52 -30.22
C VAL A 222 -10.03 49.97 -30.75
N PRO A 223 -9.05 50.26 -31.62
CA PRO A 223 -8.84 51.62 -32.13
C PRO A 223 -10.01 52.07 -33.01
N VAL A 224 -10.67 53.16 -32.61
CA VAL A 224 -11.80 53.75 -33.35
C VAL A 224 -11.30 54.61 -34.51
N GLN A 225 -11.84 54.37 -35.71
CA GLN A 225 -11.84 55.34 -36.81
C GLN A 225 -13.27 55.45 -37.36
N GLU A 226 -13.73 56.68 -37.56
CA GLU A 226 -15.14 56.98 -37.85
C GLU A 226 -15.42 57.08 -39.36
N LYS A 227 -16.50 56.45 -39.83
CA LYS A 227 -17.30 57.01 -40.94
C LYS A 227 -18.75 56.49 -40.93
N ILE A 228 -19.67 57.37 -41.30
CA ILE A 228 -21.13 57.19 -41.19
C ILE A 228 -21.74 56.87 -42.56
N ILE A 229 -22.64 55.87 -42.60
CA ILE A 229 -23.69 55.66 -43.62
C ILE A 229 -24.98 55.25 -42.87
N MET A 230 -26.17 55.47 -43.47
CA MET A 230 -27.47 55.55 -42.78
C MET A 230 -28.46 54.42 -43.16
N GLU A 231 -29.61 54.39 -42.44
CA GLU A 231 -30.87 53.67 -42.74
C GLU A 231 -30.85 52.12 -42.59
N GLU A 232 -31.96 51.42 -42.25
CA GLU A 232 -33.34 51.86 -41.97
C GLU A 232 -33.97 51.11 -40.76
N VAL A 233 -35.30 51.22 -40.57
CA VAL A 233 -36.07 50.91 -39.35
C VAL A 233 -36.58 49.46 -39.28
N ILE A 234 -36.65 48.86 -38.08
CA ILE A 234 -37.83 48.09 -37.63
C ILE A 234 -37.93 48.02 -36.09
N LYS A 235 -39.17 47.87 -35.60
CA LYS A 235 -39.62 48.16 -34.23
C LYS A 235 -39.49 46.94 -33.32
N VAL A 236 -38.75 47.08 -32.21
CA VAL A 236 -38.82 46.13 -31.08
C VAL A 236 -39.95 46.57 -30.14
N GLU A 237 -41.09 45.88 -30.19
CA GLU A 237 -42.14 46.05 -29.18
C GLU A 237 -41.74 45.33 -27.90
N LYS A 238 -41.00 46.05 -27.05
CA LYS A 238 -41.00 45.81 -25.61
C LYS A 238 -42.42 46.09 -25.10
N ASP A 239 -42.78 45.48 -23.97
CA ASP A 239 -44.06 45.76 -23.31
C ASP A 239 -44.28 47.28 -23.15
N PRO A 240 -45.30 47.87 -23.79
CA PRO A 240 -45.47 49.33 -23.83
C PRO A 240 -45.75 49.90 -22.45
N VAL A 241 -46.34 49.11 -21.54
CA VAL A 241 -46.58 49.52 -20.14
C VAL A 241 -45.25 49.66 -19.39
N LEU A 242 -44.27 48.79 -19.68
CA LEU A 242 -42.95 48.77 -19.05
C LEU A 242 -42.03 49.90 -19.55
N GLU A 243 -42.10 50.28 -20.83
CA GLU A 243 -41.42 51.50 -21.28
C GLU A 243 -42.11 52.76 -20.77
N GLN A 244 -43.45 52.83 -20.75
CA GLN A 244 -44.19 53.97 -20.19
C GLN A 244 -43.89 54.20 -18.70
N SER A 245 -43.88 53.14 -17.88
CA SER A 245 -43.50 53.28 -16.46
C SER A 245 -42.04 53.73 -16.31
N SER A 246 -41.12 53.20 -17.13
CA SER A 246 -39.71 53.61 -17.12
C SER A 246 -39.48 55.04 -17.63
N THR A 247 -40.30 55.57 -18.54
CA THR A 247 -40.22 56.98 -18.95
C THR A 247 -40.84 57.90 -17.90
N ASN A 248 -41.98 57.53 -17.32
CA ASN A 248 -42.66 58.33 -16.31
C ASN A 248 -41.77 58.52 -15.07
N LEU A 249 -41.20 57.43 -14.55
CA LEU A 249 -40.24 57.47 -13.43
C LEU A 249 -39.00 58.32 -13.73
N ARG A 250 -38.53 58.40 -14.98
CA ARG A 250 -37.45 59.33 -15.35
C ARG A 250 -37.91 60.78 -15.29
N THR A 251 -39.07 61.09 -15.88
CA THR A 251 -39.60 62.47 -15.88
C THR A 251 -39.93 62.96 -14.48
N GLU A 252 -40.42 62.08 -13.59
CA GLU A 252 -40.63 62.40 -12.17
C GLU A 252 -39.31 62.57 -11.44
N LEU A 253 -38.35 61.65 -11.62
CA LEU A 253 -37.03 61.77 -11.00
C LEU A 253 -36.29 63.06 -11.41
N ASP A 254 -36.32 63.44 -12.68
CA ASP A 254 -35.68 64.66 -13.17
C ASP A 254 -36.41 65.93 -12.69
N LYS A 255 -37.75 65.88 -12.57
CA LYS A 255 -38.57 66.96 -11.99
C LYS A 255 -38.29 67.16 -10.50
N GLU A 256 -38.15 66.08 -9.72
CA GLU A 256 -37.81 66.17 -8.29
C GLU A 256 -36.34 66.58 -8.09
N LYS A 257 -35.41 66.17 -8.96
CA LYS A 257 -34.04 66.75 -9.00
C LYS A 257 -34.06 68.25 -9.28
N GLY A 258 -34.95 68.71 -10.15
CA GLY A 258 -35.19 70.14 -10.40
C GLY A 258 -35.61 70.90 -9.15
N GLN A 259 -36.59 70.38 -8.40
CA GLN A 259 -37.13 71.01 -7.19
C GLN A 259 -36.12 71.01 -6.02
N VAL A 260 -35.39 69.90 -5.80
CA VAL A 260 -34.29 69.87 -4.83
C VAL A 260 -33.22 70.91 -5.19
N LEU A 261 -32.88 71.06 -6.48
CA LEU A 261 -31.88 72.04 -6.92
C LEU A 261 -32.38 73.50 -6.87
N SER A 262 -33.68 73.80 -6.97
CA SER A 262 -34.19 75.16 -6.75
C SER A 262 -34.20 75.51 -5.26
N LEU A 263 -34.76 74.63 -4.41
CA LEU A 263 -34.82 74.85 -2.96
C LEU A 263 -33.41 74.97 -2.34
N GLN A 264 -32.44 74.17 -2.79
CA GLN A 264 -31.04 74.33 -2.36
C GLN A 264 -30.41 75.67 -2.74
N ARG A 265 -30.85 76.32 -3.83
CA ARG A 265 -30.41 77.68 -4.20
C ARG A 265 -31.13 78.71 -3.33
N GLU A 266 -32.43 78.55 -3.11
CA GLU A 266 -33.24 79.44 -2.26
C GLU A 266 -32.75 79.45 -0.80
N CYS A 267 -32.47 78.28 -0.22
CA CYS A 267 -31.85 78.19 1.11
C CYS A 267 -30.48 78.88 1.18
N LYS A 268 -29.64 78.75 0.13
CA LYS A 268 -28.36 79.47 0.04
C LYS A 268 -28.54 80.98 -0.10
N ASN A 269 -29.57 81.43 -0.82
CA ASN A 269 -29.90 82.84 -0.99
C ASN A 269 -30.43 83.46 0.32
N LEU A 270 -31.33 82.78 1.04
CA LEU A 270 -31.79 83.21 2.37
C LEU A 270 -30.65 83.23 3.38
N GLN A 271 -29.79 82.19 3.41
CA GLN A 271 -28.59 82.20 4.25
C GLN A 271 -27.69 83.40 3.92
N ALA A 272 -27.49 83.72 2.64
CA ALA A 272 -26.71 84.89 2.22
C ALA A 272 -27.36 86.22 2.65
N GLN A 273 -28.69 86.33 2.62
CA GLN A 273 -29.43 87.51 3.12
C GLN A 273 -29.32 87.65 4.65
N ILE A 274 -29.47 86.56 5.40
CA ILE A 274 -29.25 86.50 6.84
C ILE A 274 -27.80 86.93 7.17
N ASP A 275 -26.82 86.40 6.44
CA ASP A 275 -25.40 86.74 6.56
C ASP A 275 -25.11 88.22 6.26
N VAL A 276 -25.85 88.85 5.36
CA VAL A 276 -25.73 90.28 5.03
C VAL A 276 -26.37 91.15 6.12
N LEU A 277 -27.58 90.81 6.58
CA LEU A 277 -28.25 91.51 7.68
C LEU A 277 -27.51 91.36 9.02
N GLN A 278 -26.81 90.23 9.21
CA GLN A 278 -25.88 90.07 10.33
C GLN A 278 -24.64 91.00 10.25
N LYS A 279 -24.29 91.52 9.07
CA LYS A 279 -23.12 92.39 8.83
C LYS A 279 -23.47 93.89 8.77
N THR A 280 -24.73 94.26 8.55
CA THR A 280 -25.19 95.66 8.64
C THR A 280 -25.08 96.23 10.07
N LYS A 281 -24.65 97.51 10.18
CA LYS A 281 -24.38 98.21 11.45
C LYS A 281 -25.38 99.35 11.72
N SER A 282 -25.55 99.70 13.00
CA SER A 282 -26.31 100.87 13.49
C SER A 282 -25.39 102.09 13.75
N GLN A 283 -25.97 103.27 13.99
CA GLN A 283 -25.29 104.57 14.14
C GLN A 283 -24.57 104.78 15.49
N GLU A 284 -23.54 105.63 15.54
CA GLU A 284 -22.74 105.94 16.75
C GLU A 284 -22.30 107.44 16.86
N LYS A 285 -21.50 107.78 17.90
CA LYS A 285 -21.00 109.14 18.23
C LYS A 285 -19.49 109.13 18.56
N THR A 286 -18.80 110.22 18.22
CA THR A 286 -17.33 110.35 18.12
C THR A 286 -16.57 110.87 19.35
N ILE A 287 -15.38 110.31 19.61
CA ILE A 287 -14.21 110.94 20.27
C ILE A 287 -12.92 110.43 19.58
N TYR A 288 -11.87 111.26 19.47
CA TYR A 288 -10.74 111.05 18.54
C TYR A 288 -9.44 110.48 19.15
N LYS A 289 -8.68 109.72 18.35
CA LYS A 289 -7.20 109.58 18.44
C LYS A 289 -6.60 109.18 17.07
N GLU A 290 -5.34 109.55 16.84
CA GLU A 290 -4.66 109.53 15.54
C GLU A 290 -3.54 108.46 15.43
N VAL A 291 -3.41 107.81 14.27
CA VAL A 291 -2.25 106.96 13.86
C VAL A 291 -2.10 106.98 12.33
N ILE A 292 -0.87 107.15 11.83
CA ILE A 292 -0.54 107.21 10.39
C ILE A 292 -0.27 105.81 9.82
N ARG A 293 -0.68 105.55 8.56
CA ARG A 293 -0.21 104.40 7.76
C ARG A 293 -0.04 104.77 6.27
N VAL A 294 0.95 104.14 5.63
CA VAL A 294 1.33 104.38 4.22
C VAL A 294 0.95 103.16 3.38
N GLU A 295 0.28 103.38 2.24
CA GLU A 295 -0.05 102.33 1.27
C GLU A 295 1.10 102.11 0.26
N LYS A 296 1.06 101.02 -0.53
CA LYS A 296 2.11 100.68 -1.50
C LYS A 296 1.54 100.44 -2.89
N ASP A 297 2.38 100.68 -3.89
CA ASP A 297 2.06 100.54 -5.32
C ASP A 297 1.47 99.16 -5.68
N ARG A 298 0.15 99.11 -5.85
CA ARG A 298 -0.62 97.86 -6.00
C ARG A 298 -0.24 97.08 -7.26
N VAL A 299 0.19 97.77 -8.32
CA VAL A 299 0.65 97.13 -9.58
C VAL A 299 1.94 96.33 -9.33
N LEU A 300 2.91 96.94 -8.65
CA LEU A 300 4.21 96.33 -8.34
C LEU A 300 4.04 95.17 -7.33
N GLU A 301 3.09 95.26 -6.40
CA GLU A 301 2.72 94.14 -5.53
C GLU A 301 2.12 92.96 -6.33
N ASN A 302 1.27 93.21 -7.34
CA ASN A 302 0.66 92.20 -8.20
C ASN A 302 1.66 91.53 -9.17
N GLU A 303 2.64 92.27 -9.68
CA GLU A 303 3.72 91.70 -10.49
C GLU A 303 4.66 90.85 -9.62
N ARG A 304 4.94 91.30 -8.39
CA ARG A 304 5.73 90.56 -7.40
C ARG A 304 5.07 89.24 -7.00
N THR A 305 3.74 89.19 -6.83
CA THR A 305 3.02 87.93 -6.56
C THR A 305 3.01 87.02 -7.78
N ARG A 306 2.71 87.53 -8.99
CA ARG A 306 2.76 86.76 -10.25
C ARG A 306 4.11 86.09 -10.49
N LEU A 307 5.21 86.80 -10.24
CA LEU A 307 6.57 86.24 -10.34
C LEU A 307 6.89 85.23 -9.23
N TRP A 308 6.32 85.41 -8.03
CA TRP A 308 6.42 84.42 -6.95
C TRP A 308 5.67 83.12 -7.25
N ASP A 309 4.47 83.21 -7.82
CA ASP A 309 3.69 82.04 -8.24
C ASP A 309 4.40 81.27 -9.35
N LEU A 310 5.02 81.97 -10.30
CA LEU A 310 5.83 81.36 -11.36
C LEU A 310 7.06 80.66 -10.77
N LEU A 311 7.80 81.32 -9.87
CA LEU A 311 8.95 80.75 -9.16
C LEU A 311 8.57 79.56 -8.27
N SER A 312 7.37 79.58 -7.68
CA SER A 312 6.84 78.48 -6.86
C SER A 312 6.52 77.25 -7.73
N LYS A 313 5.85 77.46 -8.87
CA LYS A 313 5.55 76.40 -9.86
C LYS A 313 6.83 75.76 -10.39
N GLU A 314 7.82 76.55 -10.79
CA GLU A 314 9.14 76.07 -11.22
C GLU A 314 9.86 75.25 -10.12
N ARG A 315 9.78 75.67 -8.86
CA ARG A 315 10.33 74.90 -7.74
C ARG A 315 9.64 73.56 -7.56
N THR A 316 8.31 73.51 -7.63
CA THR A 316 7.57 72.22 -7.54
C THR A 316 7.83 71.32 -8.75
N ALA A 317 7.90 71.86 -9.97
CA ALA A 317 8.24 71.11 -11.17
C ALA A 317 9.66 70.51 -11.07
N ARG A 318 10.63 71.30 -10.60
CA ARG A 318 12.00 70.84 -10.32
C ARG A 318 12.02 69.74 -9.26
N GLN A 319 11.31 69.89 -8.14
CA GLN A 319 11.28 68.87 -7.09
C GLN A 319 10.71 67.54 -7.61
N ASN A 320 9.59 67.59 -8.35
CA ASN A 320 8.98 66.41 -8.96
C ASN A 320 9.94 65.71 -9.95
N ALA A 321 10.77 66.47 -10.68
CA ALA A 321 11.81 65.92 -11.54
C ALA A 321 12.97 65.30 -10.73
N GLU A 322 13.42 65.92 -9.64
CA GLU A 322 14.45 65.37 -8.74
C GLU A 322 13.98 64.11 -7.98
N GLU A 323 12.68 63.99 -7.71
CA GLU A 323 12.04 62.77 -7.18
C GLU A 323 11.95 61.68 -8.26
N SER A 324 11.55 62.03 -9.48
CA SER A 324 11.55 61.11 -10.62
C SER A 324 12.94 60.55 -10.92
N ILE A 325 13.98 61.39 -10.86
CA ILE A 325 15.38 61.00 -11.04
C ILE A 325 15.85 60.05 -9.92
N ARG A 326 15.44 60.28 -8.66
CA ARG A 326 15.74 59.36 -7.55
C ARG A 326 15.12 57.98 -7.79
N HIS A 327 13.84 57.90 -8.13
CA HIS A 327 13.18 56.62 -8.42
C HIS A 327 13.73 55.90 -9.65
N LEU A 328 14.28 56.62 -10.63
CA LEU A 328 15.01 56.00 -11.75
C LEU A 328 16.37 55.43 -11.30
N LYS A 329 17.14 56.14 -10.46
CA LYS A 329 18.39 55.61 -9.88
C LYS A 329 18.14 54.36 -9.03
N GLU A 330 17.14 54.38 -8.15
CA GLU A 330 16.75 53.20 -7.35
C GLU A 330 16.36 52.00 -8.22
N LYS A 331 15.75 52.23 -9.40
CA LYS A 331 15.43 51.17 -10.37
C LYS A 331 16.69 50.63 -11.05
N ILE A 332 17.65 51.49 -11.38
CA ILE A 332 18.94 51.11 -11.98
C ILE A 332 19.77 50.29 -10.97
N GLU A 333 19.96 50.79 -9.74
CA GLU A 333 20.73 50.08 -8.70
C GLU A 333 20.13 48.70 -8.38
N ARG A 334 18.79 48.57 -8.36
CA ARG A 334 18.13 47.27 -8.22
C ARG A 334 18.35 46.35 -9.44
N ALA A 335 18.31 46.87 -10.66
CA ALA A 335 18.61 46.09 -11.86
C ALA A 335 20.07 45.64 -11.93
N GLU A 336 21.01 46.49 -11.51
CA GLU A 336 22.44 46.17 -11.42
C GLU A 336 22.71 45.14 -10.32
N GLY A 337 22.08 45.26 -9.15
CA GLY A 337 22.12 44.25 -8.09
C GLY A 337 21.61 42.88 -8.56
N MET A 338 20.47 42.86 -9.26
CA MET A 338 19.90 41.63 -9.85
C MET A 338 20.80 41.04 -10.95
N LYS A 339 21.48 41.88 -11.75
CA LYS A 339 22.47 41.42 -12.73
C LYS A 339 23.67 40.77 -12.05
N CYS A 340 24.18 41.37 -10.97
CA CYS A 340 25.29 40.81 -10.20
C CYS A 340 24.94 39.45 -9.57
N THR A 341 23.73 39.28 -9.00
CA THR A 341 23.30 37.97 -8.50
C THR A 341 23.16 36.95 -9.63
N TRP A 342 22.57 37.33 -10.76
CA TRP A 342 22.38 36.43 -11.90
C TRP A 342 23.72 35.95 -12.51
N THR A 343 24.71 36.83 -12.69
CA THR A 343 26.05 36.43 -13.16
C THR A 343 26.78 35.51 -12.19
N ARG A 344 26.47 35.56 -10.89
CA ARG A 344 27.02 34.65 -9.88
C ARG A 344 26.33 33.27 -9.94
N GLU A 345 25.01 33.25 -10.04
CA GLU A 345 24.22 32.04 -10.26
C GLU A 345 24.65 31.32 -11.54
N GLU A 346 24.84 32.05 -12.65
CA GLU A 346 25.37 31.52 -13.91
C GLU A 346 26.77 30.90 -13.74
N ALA A 347 27.69 31.60 -13.05
CA ALA A 347 29.04 31.09 -12.79
C ALA A 347 29.05 29.83 -11.90
N ASP A 348 28.15 29.74 -10.92
CA ASP A 348 28.03 28.56 -10.04
C ASP A 348 27.30 27.39 -10.74
N LEU A 349 26.33 27.66 -11.61
CA LEU A 349 25.74 26.67 -12.52
C LEU A 349 26.76 26.13 -13.54
N GLN A 350 27.68 26.96 -14.02
CA GLN A 350 28.73 26.52 -14.94
C GLN A 350 29.79 25.67 -14.23
N LYS A 351 30.10 25.94 -12.95
CA LYS A 351 30.95 25.06 -12.12
C LYS A 351 30.31 23.69 -11.90
N THR A 352 29.05 23.65 -11.45
CA THR A 352 28.34 22.38 -11.20
C THR A 352 28.20 21.55 -12.48
N ARG A 353 27.84 22.17 -13.60
CA ARG A 353 27.85 21.51 -14.92
C ARG A 353 29.20 20.87 -15.25
N ASN A 354 30.31 21.57 -15.00
CA ASN A 354 31.65 21.03 -15.29
C ASN A 354 32.00 19.83 -14.39
N VAL A 355 31.64 19.86 -13.10
CA VAL A 355 31.80 18.72 -12.19
C VAL A 355 30.98 17.53 -12.67
N THR A 356 29.69 17.71 -12.97
CA THR A 356 28.83 16.63 -13.48
C THR A 356 29.32 16.04 -14.80
N MET A 357 29.96 16.84 -15.68
CA MET A 357 30.61 16.28 -16.89
C MET A 357 31.85 15.44 -16.57
N GLN A 358 32.66 15.81 -15.56
CA GLN A 358 33.80 15.00 -15.11
C GLN A 358 33.34 13.70 -14.43
N GLU A 359 32.32 13.77 -13.57
CA GLU A 359 31.70 12.60 -12.94
C GLU A 359 31.15 11.65 -14.00
N LYS A 360 30.39 12.16 -14.98
CA LYS A 360 29.88 11.39 -16.12
C LYS A 360 31.01 10.70 -16.89
N ALA A 361 32.09 11.40 -17.22
CA ALA A 361 33.24 10.79 -17.91
C ALA A 361 33.84 9.64 -17.10
N SER A 362 34.00 9.82 -15.78
CA SER A 362 34.51 8.77 -14.88
C SER A 362 33.57 7.54 -14.78
N LEU A 363 32.27 7.73 -14.97
CA LEU A 363 31.28 6.65 -15.02
C LEU A 363 31.30 5.92 -16.37
N GLU A 364 31.50 6.64 -17.48
CA GLU A 364 31.69 6.04 -18.80
C GLU A 364 32.97 5.18 -18.86
N ASP A 365 34.06 5.60 -18.23
CA ASP A 365 35.28 4.78 -18.12
C ASP A 365 35.09 3.52 -17.28
N LYS A 366 34.40 3.63 -16.13
CA LYS A 366 34.03 2.45 -15.31
C LYS A 366 33.12 1.49 -16.07
N LEU A 367 32.21 2.01 -16.89
CA LEU A 367 31.32 1.19 -17.72
C LEU A 367 32.12 0.45 -18.80
N ARG A 368 33.05 1.13 -19.50
CA ARG A 368 33.97 0.49 -20.47
C ARG A 368 34.78 -0.65 -19.85
N GLU A 369 35.34 -0.46 -18.67
CA GLU A 369 36.13 -1.51 -18.00
C GLU A 369 35.24 -2.67 -17.50
N LEU A 370 34.01 -2.40 -17.02
CA LEU A 370 33.05 -3.46 -16.68
C LEU A 370 32.58 -4.26 -17.90
N GLU A 371 32.41 -3.63 -19.06
CA GLU A 371 32.11 -4.34 -20.31
C GLU A 371 33.29 -5.22 -20.77
N LYS A 372 34.53 -4.74 -20.64
CA LYS A 372 35.74 -5.53 -20.90
C LYS A 372 35.81 -6.77 -19.98
N GLN A 373 35.64 -6.60 -18.66
CA GLN A 373 35.61 -7.71 -17.71
C GLN A 373 34.47 -8.70 -17.97
N LYS A 374 33.32 -8.23 -18.47
CA LYS A 374 32.20 -9.07 -18.92
C LYS A 374 32.56 -9.89 -20.15
N GLN A 375 33.28 -9.31 -21.12
CA GLN A 375 33.78 -10.04 -22.30
C GLN A 375 34.83 -11.09 -21.90
N GLU A 376 35.79 -10.75 -21.04
CA GLU A 376 36.81 -11.68 -20.52
C GLU A 376 36.16 -12.88 -19.80
N LYS A 377 35.19 -12.63 -18.91
CA LYS A 377 34.44 -13.69 -18.21
C LYS A 377 33.61 -14.56 -19.17
N ALA A 378 33.05 -13.97 -20.23
CA ALA A 378 32.31 -14.72 -21.24
C ALA A 378 33.21 -15.63 -22.09
N LEU A 379 34.43 -15.18 -22.42
CA LEU A 379 35.45 -16.00 -23.08
C LEU A 379 35.89 -17.17 -22.19
N PHE A 380 36.22 -16.91 -20.92
CA PHE A 380 36.58 -17.94 -19.95
C PHE A 380 35.48 -19.01 -19.78
N LEU A 381 34.22 -18.60 -19.65
CA LEU A 381 33.08 -19.53 -19.55
C LEU A 381 32.92 -20.39 -20.82
N LYS A 382 33.16 -19.80 -22.01
CA LYS A 382 33.12 -20.50 -23.30
C LYS A 382 34.23 -21.55 -23.39
N GLU A 383 35.45 -21.25 -22.94
CA GLU A 383 36.55 -22.22 -22.87
C GLU A 383 36.26 -23.35 -21.87
N GLN A 384 35.77 -23.03 -20.68
CA GLN A 384 35.38 -24.02 -19.67
C GLN A 384 34.28 -24.96 -20.20
N THR A 385 33.30 -24.40 -20.93
CA THR A 385 32.22 -25.17 -21.56
C THR A 385 32.75 -26.09 -22.67
N LYS A 386 33.72 -25.62 -23.48
CA LYS A 386 34.39 -26.44 -24.50
C LYS A 386 35.17 -27.61 -23.88
N LEU A 387 35.90 -27.36 -22.79
CA LEU A 387 36.63 -28.40 -22.06
C LEU A 387 35.69 -29.43 -21.42
N LEU A 388 34.57 -28.99 -20.84
CA LEU A 388 33.50 -29.87 -20.35
C LEU A 388 32.93 -30.76 -21.46
N SER A 389 32.59 -30.16 -22.61
CA SER A 389 32.08 -30.90 -23.78
C SER A 389 33.08 -31.95 -24.30
N GLN A 390 34.36 -31.60 -24.39
CA GLN A 390 35.42 -32.51 -24.82
C GLN A 390 35.61 -33.67 -23.82
N ARG A 391 35.49 -33.39 -22.51
CA ARG A 391 35.54 -34.42 -21.47
C ARG A 391 34.35 -35.36 -21.54
N THR A 392 33.12 -34.85 -21.67
CA THR A 392 31.92 -35.70 -21.79
C THR A 392 31.95 -36.59 -23.03
N GLU A 393 32.54 -36.13 -24.13
CA GLU A 393 32.70 -36.96 -25.33
C GLU A 393 33.79 -38.03 -25.15
N SER A 394 34.93 -37.71 -24.51
CA SER A 394 35.94 -38.71 -24.15
C SER A 394 35.39 -39.78 -23.20
N ASP A 395 34.60 -39.37 -22.20
CA ASP A 395 34.00 -40.30 -21.23
C ASP A 395 32.84 -41.12 -21.86
N ARG A 396 32.12 -40.57 -22.85
CA ARG A 396 31.19 -41.32 -23.70
C ARG A 396 31.91 -42.40 -24.53
N GLN A 397 33.03 -42.05 -25.16
CA GLN A 397 33.82 -42.99 -25.97
C GLN A 397 34.37 -44.15 -25.13
N LYS A 398 34.92 -43.86 -23.93
CA LYS A 398 35.32 -44.90 -22.97
C LYS A 398 34.16 -45.80 -22.57
N LYS A 399 32.97 -45.24 -22.31
CA LYS A 399 31.78 -46.06 -21.96
C LYS A 399 31.36 -46.98 -23.10
N ILE A 400 31.53 -46.57 -24.36
CA ILE A 400 31.29 -47.44 -25.53
C ILE A 400 32.34 -48.55 -25.61
N GLN A 401 33.62 -48.23 -25.39
CA GLN A 401 34.71 -49.21 -25.36
C GLN A 401 34.50 -50.27 -24.26
N PHE A 402 34.26 -49.85 -23.01
CA PHE A 402 33.94 -50.77 -21.91
C PHE A 402 32.66 -51.57 -22.18
N GLY A 403 31.65 -51.00 -22.85
CA GLY A 403 30.47 -51.74 -23.28
C GLY A 403 30.79 -52.87 -24.28
N GLN A 404 31.69 -52.61 -25.23
CA GLN A 404 32.16 -53.62 -26.19
C GLN A 404 32.99 -54.72 -25.50
N GLU A 405 33.84 -54.37 -24.53
CA GLU A 405 34.59 -55.33 -23.72
C GLU A 405 33.65 -56.20 -22.87
N VAL A 406 32.62 -55.62 -22.24
CA VAL A 406 31.61 -56.38 -21.48
C VAL A 406 30.83 -57.33 -22.38
N SER A 407 30.30 -56.86 -23.52
CA SER A 407 29.57 -57.75 -24.46
C SER A 407 30.43 -58.86 -25.05
N ARG A 408 31.74 -58.64 -25.20
CA ARG A 408 32.68 -59.71 -25.54
C ARG A 408 32.82 -60.72 -24.40
N LEU A 409 33.06 -60.27 -23.17
CA LEU A 409 33.18 -61.15 -22.02
C LEU A 409 31.89 -61.94 -21.74
N GLU A 410 30.72 -61.34 -21.96
CA GLU A 410 29.42 -62.03 -21.90
C GLU A 410 29.32 -63.16 -22.95
N SER A 411 29.82 -62.94 -24.17
CA SER A 411 29.91 -63.98 -25.21
C SER A 411 30.92 -65.08 -24.86
N ASP A 412 32.10 -64.71 -24.35
CA ASP A 412 33.13 -65.66 -23.93
C ASP A 412 32.63 -66.54 -22.75
N ILE A 413 31.87 -65.96 -21.81
CA ILE A 413 31.20 -66.67 -20.69
C ILE A 413 30.08 -67.59 -21.19
N LEU A 414 29.29 -67.17 -22.18
CA LEU A 414 28.26 -68.03 -22.79
C LEU A 414 28.89 -69.26 -23.47
N MET A 415 29.96 -69.08 -24.23
CA MET A 415 30.68 -70.20 -24.86
C MET A 415 31.24 -71.18 -23.83
N GLU A 416 31.88 -70.71 -22.75
CA GLU A 416 32.40 -71.64 -21.74
C GLU A 416 31.30 -72.28 -20.89
N LYS A 417 30.14 -71.63 -20.73
CA LYS A 417 28.94 -72.24 -20.15
C LYS A 417 28.41 -73.38 -21.02
N ASP A 418 28.39 -73.22 -22.34
CA ASP A 418 27.99 -74.30 -23.25
C ASP A 418 29.02 -75.45 -23.25
N ASN A 419 30.33 -75.13 -23.22
CA ASN A 419 31.39 -76.13 -22.98
C ASN A 419 31.21 -76.88 -21.65
N ILE A 420 30.73 -76.21 -20.59
CA ILE A 420 30.40 -76.84 -19.31
C ILE A 420 29.19 -77.77 -19.47
N TYR A 421 28.13 -77.38 -20.17
CA TYR A 421 26.99 -78.29 -20.43
C TYR A 421 27.37 -79.54 -21.24
N GLU A 422 28.30 -79.44 -22.20
CA GLU A 422 28.84 -80.61 -22.90
C GLU A 422 29.67 -81.51 -21.97
N LYS A 423 30.49 -80.93 -21.09
CA LYS A 423 31.23 -81.66 -20.05
C LYS A 423 30.27 -82.35 -19.07
N GLU A 424 29.24 -81.66 -18.58
CA GLU A 424 28.18 -82.23 -17.74
C GLU A 424 27.39 -83.35 -18.44
N ARG A 425 27.21 -83.27 -19.76
CA ARG A 425 26.58 -84.33 -20.55
C ARG A 425 27.47 -85.57 -20.60
N THR A 426 28.76 -85.42 -20.92
CA THR A 426 29.68 -86.56 -20.94
C THR A 426 29.89 -87.17 -19.54
N ILE A 427 29.89 -86.35 -18.48
CA ILE A 427 29.86 -86.82 -17.08
C ILE A 427 28.60 -87.66 -16.81
N ARG A 428 27.40 -87.21 -17.21
CA ARG A 428 26.16 -87.99 -17.06
C ARG A 428 26.15 -89.29 -17.88
N GLU A 429 26.71 -89.26 -19.08
CA GLU A 429 26.85 -90.47 -19.91
C GLU A 429 27.87 -91.46 -19.33
N LEU A 430 28.92 -90.99 -18.64
CA LEU A 430 29.88 -91.82 -17.88
C LEU A 430 29.26 -92.35 -16.59
N GLN A 431 28.54 -91.52 -15.82
CA GLN A 431 27.77 -91.95 -14.65
C GLN A 431 26.76 -93.04 -15.04
N SER A 432 26.04 -92.90 -16.16
CA SER A 432 25.14 -93.95 -16.64
C SER A 432 25.85 -95.27 -17.07
N ARG A 433 27.18 -95.27 -17.26
CA ARG A 433 27.98 -96.50 -17.44
C ARG A 433 28.42 -97.05 -16.09
N ILE A 434 28.92 -96.20 -15.19
CA ILE A 434 29.30 -96.54 -13.81
C ILE A 434 28.10 -97.18 -13.09
N ASN A 435 26.93 -96.53 -13.07
CA ASN A 435 25.70 -97.08 -12.52
C ASN A 435 25.26 -98.42 -13.17
N ARG A 436 25.66 -98.71 -14.42
CA ARG A 436 25.42 -100.03 -15.06
C ARG A 436 26.43 -101.10 -14.64
N GLU A 437 27.65 -100.70 -14.32
CA GLU A 437 28.70 -101.59 -13.80
C GLU A 437 28.51 -101.85 -12.30
N GLU A 438 28.05 -100.87 -11.53
CA GLU A 438 27.62 -101.00 -10.13
C GLU A 438 26.37 -101.88 -10.00
N LEU A 439 25.36 -101.69 -10.86
CA LEU A 439 24.15 -102.54 -10.91
C LEU A 439 24.47 -104.03 -11.20
N ASN A 440 25.62 -104.32 -11.80
CA ASN A 440 26.10 -105.69 -12.05
C ASN A 440 26.94 -106.25 -10.88
N ASN A 441 27.34 -105.43 -9.90
CA ASN A 441 28.35 -105.80 -8.88
C ASN A 441 27.88 -105.70 -7.42
N GLU A 442 26.95 -104.80 -7.06
CA GLU A 442 26.61 -104.56 -5.64
C GLU A 442 25.14 -104.82 -5.23
N THR A 443 24.97 -105.10 -3.95
CA THR A 443 23.72 -105.55 -3.31
C THR A 443 22.69 -104.43 -3.16
N GLN A 444 21.40 -104.76 -3.35
CA GLN A 444 20.32 -103.78 -3.32
C GLN A 444 20.08 -103.17 -1.93
N MET A 445 20.51 -101.93 -1.74
CA MET A 445 19.95 -101.01 -0.75
C MET A 445 18.60 -100.48 -1.25
N ARG A 446 17.62 -100.34 -0.35
CA ARG A 446 16.34 -99.63 -0.63
C ARG A 446 16.04 -98.65 0.50
N GLU A 447 16.10 -97.37 0.18
CA GLU A 447 15.78 -96.27 1.09
C GLU A 447 14.44 -95.66 0.69
N THR A 448 13.47 -95.62 1.62
CA THR A 448 12.13 -95.08 1.38
C THR A 448 11.87 -93.90 2.31
N ASN A 449 12.18 -92.69 1.84
CA ASN A 449 11.93 -91.44 2.56
C ASN A 449 10.44 -91.02 2.45
N LEU A 450 9.76 -90.89 3.59
CA LEU A 450 8.52 -90.11 3.72
C LEU A 450 8.72 -89.01 4.76
N SER A 451 8.53 -87.76 4.35
CA SER A 451 8.64 -86.55 5.19
C SER A 451 7.28 -85.86 5.27
N THR A 452 6.83 -85.50 6.47
CA THR A 452 5.57 -84.77 6.67
C THR A 452 5.83 -83.27 6.70
N LYS A 453 5.83 -82.66 5.51
CA LYS A 453 5.98 -81.21 5.32
C LYS A 453 4.68 -80.46 5.59
N ILE A 454 4.77 -79.31 6.26
CA ILE A 454 3.63 -78.43 6.57
C ILE A 454 3.59 -77.27 5.56
N SER A 455 2.39 -76.95 5.06
CA SER A 455 2.11 -75.73 4.29
C SER A 455 1.07 -74.86 4.98
N ILE A 456 1.12 -73.56 4.71
CA ILE A 456 0.14 -72.58 5.16
C ILE A 456 -0.49 -71.95 3.92
N LEU A 457 -1.81 -71.94 3.85
CA LEU A 457 -2.55 -71.38 2.72
C LEU A 457 -2.76 -69.88 2.89
N ASP A 458 -2.30 -69.10 1.92
CA ASP A 458 -2.49 -67.66 1.82
C ASP A 458 -3.99 -67.31 1.61
N PRO A 459 -4.64 -66.57 2.52
CA PRO A 459 -6.08 -66.30 2.42
C PRO A 459 -6.46 -65.31 1.32
N GLU A 460 -5.53 -64.51 0.78
CA GLU A 460 -5.81 -63.62 -0.35
C GLU A 460 -5.42 -64.22 -1.71
N THR A 461 -4.36 -65.05 -1.76
CA THR A 461 -3.91 -65.66 -3.03
C THR A 461 -4.32 -67.12 -3.24
N GLY A 462 -4.83 -67.79 -2.21
CA GLY A 462 -5.29 -69.19 -2.27
C GLY A 462 -4.16 -70.20 -2.50
N LYS A 463 -2.90 -69.84 -2.21
CA LYS A 463 -1.72 -70.65 -2.49
C LYS A 463 -1.03 -71.13 -1.22
N ASP A 464 -0.55 -72.36 -1.26
CA ASP A 464 0.36 -72.91 -0.25
C ASP A 464 1.70 -72.16 -0.23
N MET A 465 2.18 -71.85 0.97
CA MET A 465 3.54 -71.38 1.23
C MET A 465 4.17 -72.09 2.44
N SER A 466 5.48 -71.95 2.58
CA SER A 466 6.21 -72.49 3.74
C SER A 466 5.91 -71.69 5.03
N PRO A 467 5.98 -72.32 6.22
CA PRO A 467 5.89 -71.60 7.50
C PRO A 467 6.90 -70.45 7.62
N TYR A 468 8.10 -70.62 7.06
CA TYR A 468 9.14 -69.57 7.02
C TYR A 468 8.73 -68.35 6.17
N GLU A 469 8.07 -68.56 5.03
CA GLU A 469 7.52 -67.46 4.23
C GLU A 469 6.36 -66.76 4.93
N ALA A 470 5.45 -67.52 5.55
CA ALA A 470 4.34 -66.95 6.32
C ALA A 470 4.86 -66.08 7.48
N TYR A 471 5.88 -66.55 8.21
CA TYR A 471 6.55 -65.78 9.25
C TYR A 471 7.20 -64.50 8.70
N LYS A 472 7.93 -64.61 7.57
CA LYS A 472 8.58 -63.46 6.92
C LYS A 472 7.58 -62.44 6.36
N ARG A 473 6.35 -62.86 6.04
CA ARG A 473 5.22 -61.98 5.66
C ARG A 473 4.39 -61.49 6.86
N GLY A 474 4.70 -61.94 8.08
CA GLY A 474 3.98 -61.58 9.30
C GLY A 474 2.60 -62.24 9.46
N MET A 475 2.30 -63.30 8.69
CA MET A 475 1.03 -64.03 8.77
C MET A 475 0.98 -65.07 9.88
N ILE A 476 2.15 -65.47 10.41
CA ILE A 476 2.28 -66.19 11.69
C ILE A 476 3.31 -65.49 12.56
N ASP A 477 3.16 -65.58 13.89
CA ASP A 477 4.14 -65.03 14.82
C ASP A 477 5.39 -65.95 14.98
N ARG A 478 6.40 -65.46 15.70
CA ARG A 478 7.68 -66.18 15.86
C ARG A 478 7.54 -67.49 16.66
N CYS A 479 6.62 -67.54 17.61
CA CYS A 479 6.35 -68.72 18.43
C CYS A 479 5.54 -69.76 17.62
N GLN A 480 4.55 -69.29 16.85
CA GLN A 480 3.80 -70.12 15.89
C GLN A 480 4.73 -70.73 14.83
N TYR A 481 5.67 -69.94 14.28
CA TYR A 481 6.69 -70.43 13.36
C TYR A 481 7.56 -71.55 13.98
N ILE A 482 8.09 -71.32 15.18
CA ILE A 482 8.89 -72.33 15.89
C ILE A 482 8.07 -73.59 16.13
N HIS A 483 6.80 -73.45 16.56
CA HIS A 483 5.93 -74.58 16.83
C HIS A 483 5.58 -75.41 15.57
N LEU A 484 5.36 -74.76 14.42
CA LEU A 484 5.20 -75.49 13.16
C LEU A 484 6.49 -76.18 12.72
N GLN A 485 7.66 -75.58 12.96
CA GLN A 485 8.96 -76.20 12.68
C GLN A 485 9.31 -77.37 13.64
N GLU A 486 8.77 -77.34 14.86
CA GLU A 486 8.80 -78.48 15.79
C GLU A 486 7.95 -79.65 15.26
N LEU A 487 6.77 -79.37 14.71
CA LEU A 487 5.81 -80.35 14.18
C LEU A 487 6.23 -81.00 12.84
N GLU A 488 7.08 -80.35 12.02
CA GLU A 488 7.71 -81.00 10.86
C GLU A 488 8.73 -82.05 11.31
N CYS A 489 8.35 -83.34 11.35
CA CYS A 489 9.18 -84.43 11.86
C CYS A 489 9.59 -85.43 10.77
N ASP A 490 10.90 -85.53 10.52
CA ASP A 490 11.50 -86.45 9.55
C ASP A 490 11.99 -87.74 10.24
N TRP A 491 11.20 -88.81 10.11
CA TRP A 491 11.59 -90.18 10.42
C TRP A 491 11.90 -90.94 9.13
N GLU A 492 12.95 -91.76 9.12
CA GLU A 492 13.39 -92.52 7.96
C GLU A 492 13.46 -94.01 8.29
N GLU A 493 12.80 -94.86 7.50
CA GLU A 493 12.95 -96.32 7.60
C GLU A 493 14.06 -96.79 6.64
N ILE A 494 15.09 -97.40 7.22
CA ILE A 494 16.22 -98.00 6.50
C ILE A 494 16.10 -99.51 6.63
N THR A 495 15.82 -100.20 5.52
CA THR A 495 15.82 -101.66 5.45
C THR A 495 17.09 -102.14 4.75
N THR A 496 17.91 -102.92 5.46
CA THR A 496 19.13 -103.53 4.91
C THR A 496 18.93 -105.02 4.69
N LEU A 497 19.03 -105.47 3.43
CA LEU A 497 18.91 -106.88 3.06
C LEU A 497 20.23 -107.62 3.29
N GLY A 498 20.36 -108.27 4.44
CA GLY A 498 21.51 -109.09 4.79
C GLY A 498 21.32 -110.56 4.39
N SER A 499 22.42 -111.27 4.12
CA SER A 499 22.43 -112.72 3.80
C SER A 499 22.01 -113.64 4.97
N LYS A 500 21.47 -113.08 6.05
CA LYS A 500 20.89 -113.77 7.21
C LYS A 500 19.53 -113.19 7.66
N GLY A 501 18.92 -112.31 6.87
CA GLY A 501 17.64 -111.66 7.15
C GLY A 501 17.67 -110.15 6.89
N ASP A 502 16.49 -109.59 6.65
CA ASP A 502 16.30 -108.15 6.43
C ASP A 502 16.22 -107.44 7.78
N VAL A 503 17.12 -106.49 8.04
CA VAL A 503 17.12 -105.72 9.30
C VAL A 503 16.51 -104.35 9.02
N SER A 504 15.45 -104.00 9.76
CA SER A 504 14.68 -102.75 9.56
C SER A 504 14.84 -101.80 10.74
N VAL A 505 15.33 -100.59 10.46
CA VAL A 505 15.73 -99.60 11.47
C VAL A 505 15.04 -98.26 11.19
N LEU A 506 14.44 -97.65 12.21
CA LEU A 506 13.94 -96.28 12.15
C LEU A 506 15.02 -95.30 12.61
N LEU A 507 15.26 -94.25 11.84
CA LEU A 507 16.18 -93.15 12.14
C LEU A 507 15.39 -91.84 12.38
N ASP A 508 15.64 -91.19 13.52
CA ASP A 508 15.20 -89.81 13.77
C ASP A 508 16.25 -88.83 13.22
N LYS A 509 15.89 -88.01 12.22
CA LYS A 509 16.81 -87.03 11.63
C LYS A 509 17.08 -85.80 12.51
N LYS A 510 16.27 -85.54 13.56
CA LYS A 510 16.50 -84.44 14.52
C LYS A 510 17.47 -84.82 15.64
N SER A 511 17.49 -86.07 16.10
CA SER A 511 18.43 -86.52 17.17
C SER A 511 19.51 -87.51 16.72
N GLY A 512 19.45 -88.04 15.50
CA GLY A 512 20.41 -89.01 14.97
C GLY A 512 20.30 -90.41 15.58
N LYS A 513 19.25 -90.69 16.36
CA LYS A 513 19.04 -91.98 17.03
C LYS A 513 18.45 -93.01 16.09
N GLN A 514 18.98 -94.23 16.16
CA GLN A 514 18.51 -95.39 15.44
C GLN A 514 17.76 -96.34 16.38
N TYR A 515 16.65 -96.90 15.89
CA TYR A 515 15.78 -97.82 16.62
C TYR A 515 15.49 -99.06 15.78
N SER A 516 15.99 -100.22 16.20
CA SER A 516 15.72 -101.52 15.57
C SER A 516 14.25 -101.93 15.80
N ILE A 517 13.51 -102.18 14.72
CA ILE A 517 12.12 -102.66 14.80
C ILE A 517 12.11 -104.12 15.31
N ASP A 518 13.09 -104.92 14.92
CA ASP A 518 13.26 -106.31 15.35
C ASP A 518 13.55 -106.43 16.85
N ASP A 519 14.31 -105.50 17.42
CA ASP A 519 14.54 -105.40 18.86
C ASP A 519 13.23 -105.03 19.58
N ALA A 520 12.47 -104.07 19.04
CA ALA A 520 11.20 -103.63 19.64
C ALA A 520 10.13 -104.74 19.64
N LEU A 521 10.13 -105.64 18.65
CA LEU A 521 9.35 -106.88 18.65
C LEU A 521 9.86 -107.88 19.71
N GLN A 522 11.17 -108.10 19.81
CA GLN A 522 11.76 -109.03 20.81
C GLN A 522 11.50 -108.58 22.25
N PHE A 523 11.65 -107.28 22.53
CA PHE A 523 11.37 -106.68 23.84
C PHE A 523 9.88 -106.39 24.11
N LYS A 524 8.97 -106.81 23.21
CA LYS A 524 7.50 -106.61 23.30
C LYS A 524 7.08 -105.14 23.49
N ARG A 525 7.81 -104.19 22.90
CA ARG A 525 7.42 -102.77 22.84
C ARG A 525 6.34 -102.52 21.80
N ILE A 526 6.36 -103.31 20.72
CA ILE A 526 5.33 -103.39 19.70
C ILE A 526 4.83 -104.83 19.57
N THR A 527 3.55 -104.99 19.25
CA THR A 527 2.97 -106.27 18.84
C THR A 527 3.20 -106.54 17.35
N LYS A 528 3.09 -107.81 16.95
CA LYS A 528 3.14 -108.20 15.53
C LYS A 528 1.94 -107.67 14.74
N GLU A 529 0.84 -107.38 15.41
CA GLU A 529 -0.37 -106.78 14.84
C GLU A 529 -0.17 -105.28 14.55
N GLU A 530 0.43 -104.51 15.46
CA GLU A 530 0.77 -103.10 15.24
C GLU A 530 1.80 -102.91 14.12
N TYR A 531 2.82 -103.79 14.04
CA TYR A 531 3.77 -103.77 12.92
C TYR A 531 3.10 -104.06 11.57
N GLN A 532 2.14 -104.98 11.54
CA GLN A 532 1.34 -105.28 10.34
C GLN A 532 0.46 -104.08 9.94
N LEU A 533 -0.17 -103.39 10.91
CA LEU A 533 -0.95 -102.18 10.66
C LEU A 533 -0.08 -101.01 10.15
N TYR A 534 1.17 -100.89 10.63
CA TYR A 534 2.15 -99.95 10.09
C TYR A 534 2.54 -100.28 8.64
N LYS A 535 2.87 -101.55 8.33
CA LYS A 535 3.18 -101.98 6.94
C LYS A 535 1.97 -101.90 5.99
N GLU A 536 0.75 -101.89 6.52
CA GLU A 536 -0.49 -101.61 5.78
C GLU A 536 -0.83 -100.10 5.68
N GLY A 537 0.02 -99.22 6.20
CA GLY A 537 -0.15 -97.75 6.14
C GLY A 537 -1.27 -97.20 7.04
N LYS A 538 -1.77 -98.00 7.98
CA LYS A 538 -2.88 -97.63 8.89
C LYS A 538 -2.41 -96.93 10.16
N ILE A 539 -1.11 -97.02 10.48
CA ILE A 539 -0.45 -96.26 11.54
C ILE A 539 0.63 -95.40 10.86
N PRO A 540 0.67 -94.07 11.05
CA PRO A 540 1.71 -93.23 10.49
C PRO A 540 3.07 -93.48 11.16
N ILE A 541 4.17 -93.26 10.43
CA ILE A 541 5.54 -93.52 10.92
C ILE A 541 5.85 -92.79 12.23
N SER A 542 5.28 -91.60 12.46
CA SER A 542 5.43 -90.84 13.70
C SER A 542 4.75 -91.49 14.92
N GLU A 543 3.58 -92.13 14.76
CA GLU A 543 2.94 -92.89 15.84
C GLU A 543 3.65 -94.23 16.06
N PHE A 544 4.04 -94.91 14.97
CA PHE A 544 4.78 -96.17 15.06
C PHE A 544 6.16 -96.02 15.71
N ALA A 545 6.89 -94.94 15.40
CA ALA A 545 8.20 -94.66 15.99
C ALA A 545 8.15 -94.46 17.51
N LEU A 546 7.09 -93.85 18.05
CA LEU A 546 6.90 -93.70 19.51
C LEU A 546 6.68 -95.06 20.20
N LEU A 547 5.93 -95.96 19.57
CA LEU A 547 5.74 -97.33 20.06
C LEU A 547 7.07 -98.12 20.04
N VAL A 548 7.85 -98.00 18.96
CA VAL A 548 9.19 -98.62 18.85
C VAL A 548 10.17 -98.05 19.89
N ALA A 549 10.14 -96.73 20.13
CA ALA A 549 10.93 -96.07 21.17
C ALA A 549 10.56 -96.57 22.58
N GLY A 550 9.30 -96.94 22.80
CA GLY A 550 8.79 -97.55 24.04
C GLY A 550 8.01 -96.57 24.94
N GLU A 551 7.47 -95.48 24.39
CA GLU A 551 6.69 -94.51 25.15
C GLU A 551 5.20 -94.91 25.18
N THR A 552 4.63 -95.04 26.38
CA THR A 552 3.24 -95.50 26.56
C THR A 552 2.26 -94.33 26.66
N LYS A 553 1.05 -94.52 26.10
CA LYS A 553 -0.01 -93.50 25.98
C LYS A 553 -0.29 -92.76 27.29
N GLN A 554 0.10 -91.49 27.36
CA GLN A 554 -0.53 -90.54 28.26
C GLN A 554 -1.83 -90.02 27.63
N ASN A 555 -2.94 -90.13 28.36
CA ASN A 555 -4.24 -89.64 27.91
C ASN A 555 -4.38 -88.12 28.12
N THR A 556 -3.85 -87.31 27.21
CA THR A 556 -4.21 -85.89 27.07
C THR A 556 -5.28 -85.73 26.00
N SER A 557 -6.54 -85.91 26.40
CA SER A 557 -7.71 -85.65 25.55
C SER A 557 -7.92 -84.14 25.34
N LEU A 558 -7.08 -83.52 24.52
CA LEU A 558 -7.21 -82.11 24.13
C LEU A 558 -8.03 -82.01 22.84
N SER A 559 -9.34 -81.79 23.03
CA SER A 559 -10.32 -81.59 21.97
C SER A 559 -9.93 -80.45 21.02
N LEU A 560 -10.25 -80.60 19.74
CA LEU A 560 -10.17 -79.58 18.67
C LEU A 560 -11.23 -78.45 18.86
N GLY A 561 -11.32 -77.89 20.08
CA GLY A 561 -12.45 -77.08 20.52
C GLY A 561 -12.12 -75.97 21.51
N SER A 562 -10.87 -75.49 21.57
CA SER A 562 -10.44 -74.42 22.49
C SER A 562 -9.76 -73.21 21.81
N ILE A 563 -9.95 -73.03 20.50
CA ILE A 563 -9.42 -71.88 19.74
C ILE A 563 -10.43 -70.71 19.69
N ILE A 564 -11.69 -70.93 20.11
CA ILE A 564 -12.76 -69.92 20.09
C ILE A 564 -12.90 -69.24 21.46
N SER A 565 -11.97 -68.35 21.81
CA SER A 565 -12.15 -67.43 22.95
C SER A 565 -11.26 -66.18 22.88
N ASN A 566 -11.44 -65.34 21.86
CA ASN A 566 -11.42 -63.86 21.98
C ASN A 566 -12.00 -63.22 20.71
N SER A 567 -12.91 -62.25 20.88
CA SER A 567 -13.64 -61.60 19.79
C SER A 567 -12.83 -60.49 19.11
N PRO A 568 -13.25 -60.06 17.90
CA PRO A 568 -13.96 -58.77 17.86
C PRO A 568 -15.36 -58.87 17.25
N ILE A 569 -16.25 -57.96 17.65
CA ILE A 569 -17.66 -57.91 17.21
C ILE A 569 -17.84 -56.87 16.10
N SER A 570 -18.60 -57.27 15.08
CA SER A 570 -19.34 -56.50 14.06
C SER A 570 -19.02 -55.02 13.82
N SER A 571 -18.78 -54.71 12.54
CA SER A 571 -19.17 -53.43 11.94
C SER A 571 -20.70 -53.26 11.94
N PRO A 572 -21.19 -52.04 11.71
CA PRO A 572 -22.21 -51.92 10.66
C PRO A 572 -21.97 -50.75 9.70
N VAL A 573 -22.71 -50.76 8.59
CA VAL A 573 -22.62 -49.81 7.48
C VAL A 573 -23.99 -49.16 7.24
N PHE A 574 -24.00 -47.84 7.02
CA PHE A 574 -25.10 -47.01 6.48
C PHE A 574 -26.43 -46.89 7.26
N GLN A 575 -26.89 -45.64 7.41
CA GLN A 575 -28.27 -45.25 7.06
C GLN A 575 -28.39 -43.73 6.79
N GLN A 576 -29.55 -43.29 6.29
CA GLN A 576 -29.72 -41.98 5.63
C GLN A 576 -30.54 -40.95 6.43
N LYS A 577 -30.27 -39.67 6.11
CA LYS A 577 -31.11 -38.45 6.18
C LYS A 577 -32.55 -38.49 6.75
N GLN A 578 -32.89 -37.37 7.42
CA GLN A 578 -34.24 -36.78 7.64
C GLN A 578 -35.13 -37.55 8.64
N SER A 579 -35.90 -36.94 9.56
CA SER A 579 -36.14 -35.52 9.97
C SER A 579 -36.79 -35.50 11.40
N PHE A 580 -37.27 -34.43 12.06
CA PHE A 580 -37.57 -33.04 11.66
C PHE A 580 -37.51 -32.03 12.87
N PHE A 581 -38.50 -31.15 13.02
CA PHE A 581 -38.64 -30.02 13.97
C PHE A 581 -38.62 -30.36 15.48
N SER A 582 -37.89 -29.56 16.28
CA SER A 582 -38.51 -28.66 17.29
C SER A 582 -37.52 -27.65 17.89
N SER A 583 -38.07 -26.47 18.21
CA SER A 583 -37.57 -25.34 18.98
C SER A 583 -36.50 -25.61 20.07
N GLY A 584 -35.30 -25.05 19.87
CA GLY A 584 -34.29 -24.80 20.92
C GLY A 584 -33.93 -23.31 20.97
N PRO A 585 -33.48 -22.76 22.11
CA PRO A 585 -33.41 -21.31 22.30
C PRO A 585 -32.38 -20.63 21.39
N GLN A 586 -32.76 -19.48 20.83
CA GLN A 586 -31.80 -18.55 20.27
C GLN A 586 -30.94 -17.97 21.40
N MET A 587 -29.71 -18.48 21.56
CA MET A 587 -28.66 -17.69 22.19
C MET A 587 -28.40 -16.51 21.26
N ALA A 588 -28.86 -15.33 21.65
CA ALA A 588 -28.73 -14.13 20.86
C ALA A 588 -27.25 -13.76 20.71
N PHE A 589 -26.75 -13.75 19.48
CA PHE A 589 -25.58 -12.95 19.11
C PHE A 589 -25.98 -11.47 19.15
N CYS A 590 -26.15 -10.95 20.36
CA CYS A 590 -26.33 -9.53 20.63
C CYS A 590 -24.95 -8.86 20.62
N ASP A 591 -24.90 -7.61 20.17
CA ASP A 591 -23.69 -6.87 19.80
C ASP A 591 -22.79 -7.57 18.76
N ASP A 592 -22.98 -7.17 17.50
CA ASP A 592 -21.92 -7.24 16.50
C ASP A 592 -20.83 -6.24 16.93
N THR A 593 -19.86 -6.67 17.74
CA THR A 593 -18.83 -5.79 18.30
C THR A 593 -17.97 -5.20 17.19
N PHE A 594 -18.25 -3.94 16.85
CA PHE A 594 -17.46 -3.17 15.88
C PHE A 594 -16.04 -2.95 16.40
N PRO A 595 -15.03 -2.91 15.53
CA PRO A 595 -13.73 -2.34 15.89
C PRO A 595 -13.89 -0.85 16.25
N ILE A 596 -12.87 -0.27 16.88
CA ILE A 596 -12.80 1.17 17.12
C ILE A 596 -12.91 1.90 15.77
N ALA A 597 -14.02 2.59 15.54
CA ALA A 597 -14.44 3.13 14.24
C ALA A 597 -13.85 4.51 13.96
N GLY A 598 -13.60 5.29 15.02
CA GLY A 598 -13.09 6.66 14.91
C GLY A 598 -12.81 7.26 16.28
N VAL A 599 -12.74 8.59 16.32
CA VAL A 599 -12.37 9.37 17.51
C VAL A 599 -13.50 10.32 17.84
N TYR A 600 -13.83 10.43 19.13
CA TYR A 600 -14.80 11.38 19.67
C TYR A 600 -14.06 12.50 20.42
N ASP A 601 -14.18 13.72 19.93
CA ASP A 601 -13.58 14.90 20.54
C ASP A 601 -14.50 15.44 21.64
N THR A 602 -14.13 15.15 22.88
CA THR A 602 -14.85 15.53 24.09
C THR A 602 -14.81 17.05 24.36
N THR A 603 -13.94 17.80 23.69
CA THR A 603 -13.84 19.27 23.85
C THR A 603 -14.81 20.04 22.94
N TYR A 604 -15.29 19.42 21.87
CA TYR A 604 -16.20 20.06 20.90
C TYR A 604 -17.46 19.23 20.57
N ASP A 605 -17.72 18.12 21.27
CA ASP A 605 -18.81 17.15 20.97
C ASP A 605 -18.87 16.79 19.46
N ASN A 606 -17.73 16.34 18.94
CA ASN A 606 -17.56 16.12 17.51
C ASN A 606 -16.92 14.76 17.20
N LYS A 607 -17.38 14.10 16.14
CA LYS A 607 -16.98 12.74 15.75
C LYS A 607 -16.10 12.81 14.49
N TYR A 608 -14.96 12.13 14.51
CA TYR A 608 -13.97 12.18 13.42
C TYR A 608 -13.53 10.79 12.97
N ASN A 609 -13.53 10.56 11.65
CA ASN A 609 -12.81 9.44 11.04
C ASN A 609 -11.32 9.52 11.44
N ILE A 610 -10.62 8.39 11.57
CA ILE A 610 -9.26 8.34 12.19
C ILE A 610 -8.27 9.30 11.50
N LYS A 611 -8.28 9.39 10.17
CA LYS A 611 -7.46 10.35 9.42
C LYS A 611 -7.79 11.81 9.73
N SER A 612 -9.06 12.15 9.90
CA SER A 612 -9.49 13.50 10.28
C SER A 612 -9.04 13.84 11.70
N ALA A 613 -9.08 12.87 12.62
CA ALA A 613 -8.58 13.01 13.99
C ALA A 613 -7.05 13.19 14.02
N LEU A 614 -6.31 12.40 13.24
CA LEU A 614 -4.85 12.54 13.04
C LEU A 614 -4.49 13.91 12.45
N SER A 615 -5.25 14.38 11.45
CA SER A 615 -5.07 15.72 10.85
C SER A 615 -5.31 16.85 11.86
N LYS A 616 -6.19 16.64 12.84
CA LYS A 616 -6.44 17.55 13.97
C LYS A 616 -5.51 17.33 15.17
N LYS A 617 -4.57 16.36 15.10
CA LYS A 617 -3.69 15.95 16.20
C LYS A 617 -4.43 15.48 17.48
N LEU A 618 -5.63 14.93 17.33
CA LEU A 618 -6.37 14.33 18.45
C LEU A 618 -5.79 12.98 18.90
N VAL A 619 -5.07 12.31 18.01
CA VAL A 619 -4.40 11.01 18.21
C VAL A 619 -3.05 11.06 17.49
N ASP A 620 -2.04 10.38 18.03
CA ASP A 620 -0.71 10.32 17.41
C ASP A 620 -0.67 9.41 16.15
N PRO A 621 0.35 9.54 15.28
CA PRO A 621 0.44 8.78 14.04
C PRO A 621 0.56 7.25 14.19
N MET A 622 1.06 6.74 15.33
CA MET A 622 1.22 5.30 15.56
C MET A 622 -0.09 4.68 16.03
N THR A 623 -0.74 5.29 17.03
CA THR A 623 -2.07 4.87 17.48
C THR A 623 -3.08 4.96 16.34
N ALA A 624 -3.12 6.08 15.60
CA ALA A 624 -3.98 6.23 14.43
C ALA A 624 -3.73 5.16 13.35
N GLN A 625 -2.46 4.79 13.12
CA GLN A 625 -2.11 3.70 12.21
C GLN A 625 -2.60 2.33 12.70
N LYS A 626 -2.35 1.99 13.97
CA LYS A 626 -2.76 0.70 14.55
C LYS A 626 -4.28 0.54 14.57
N LEU A 627 -5.04 1.62 14.83
CA LEU A 627 -6.50 1.62 14.72
C LEU A 627 -7.00 1.36 13.28
N LEU A 628 -6.35 1.94 12.26
CA LEU A 628 -6.67 1.66 10.85
C LEU A 628 -6.27 0.23 10.42
N GLU A 629 -5.16 -0.30 10.91
CA GLU A 629 -4.73 -1.69 10.69
C GLU A 629 -5.74 -2.68 11.32
N ALA A 630 -6.25 -2.38 12.51
CA ALA A 630 -7.32 -3.13 13.18
C ALA A 630 -8.65 -3.14 12.39
N GLN A 631 -9.06 -2.00 11.82
CA GLN A 631 -10.24 -1.93 10.93
C GLN A 631 -10.05 -2.76 9.64
N ALA A 632 -8.89 -2.62 8.99
CA ALA A 632 -8.58 -3.38 7.78
C ALA A 632 -8.61 -4.90 8.03
N ALA A 633 -8.09 -5.36 9.18
CA ALA A 633 -8.08 -6.77 9.58
C ALA A 633 -9.46 -7.36 9.96
N THR A 634 -10.49 -6.52 10.16
CA THR A 634 -11.84 -6.93 10.60
C THR A 634 -12.96 -6.59 9.61
N GLY A 635 -12.64 -6.12 8.40
CA GLY A 635 -13.63 -5.95 7.32
C GLY A 635 -13.36 -4.80 6.36
N GLY A 636 -12.53 -3.84 6.76
CA GLY A 636 -12.27 -2.62 5.98
C GLY A 636 -12.39 -1.35 6.82
N ILE A 637 -11.93 -0.24 6.25
CA ILE A 637 -11.91 1.07 6.90
C ILE A 637 -13.34 1.58 7.06
N VAL A 638 -13.70 2.00 8.27
CA VAL A 638 -15.03 2.50 8.62
C VAL A 638 -15.14 3.98 8.25
N ASP A 639 -16.26 4.38 7.67
CA ASP A 639 -16.65 5.80 7.56
C ASP A 639 -17.79 6.09 8.55
N LEU A 640 -17.62 7.05 9.46
CA LEU A 640 -18.65 7.39 10.44
C LEU A 640 -19.90 8.02 9.82
N ILE A 641 -19.81 8.58 8.61
CA ILE A 641 -20.95 9.23 7.93
C ILE A 641 -21.86 8.18 7.29
N SER A 642 -21.32 7.36 6.37
CA SER A 642 -22.08 6.30 5.70
C SER A 642 -22.27 5.04 6.53
N ARG A 643 -21.45 4.84 7.59
CA ARG A 643 -21.39 3.64 8.46
C ARG A 643 -20.92 2.35 7.76
N ASP A 644 -20.71 2.42 6.46
CA ASP A 644 -20.14 1.35 5.63
C ASP A 644 -18.66 1.09 5.97
N ARG A 645 -18.22 -0.14 5.66
CA ARG A 645 -16.79 -0.52 5.66
C ARG A 645 -16.29 -0.59 4.22
N TYR A 646 -15.18 0.08 3.94
CA TYR A 646 -14.57 0.15 2.61
C TYR A 646 -13.26 -0.63 2.56
N SER A 647 -13.00 -1.33 1.45
CA SER A 647 -11.67 -1.87 1.17
C SER A 647 -10.65 -0.73 1.09
N VAL A 648 -9.37 -1.02 1.39
CA VAL A 648 -8.31 -0.01 1.52
C VAL A 648 -8.20 0.88 0.26
N HIS A 649 -8.37 0.32 -0.94
CA HIS A 649 -8.44 1.10 -2.18
C HIS A 649 -9.66 2.05 -2.22
N LYS A 650 -10.88 1.55 -1.98
CA LYS A 650 -12.09 2.40 -1.94
C LYS A 650 -12.02 3.47 -0.84
N ALA A 651 -11.35 3.17 0.27
CA ALA A 651 -11.11 4.11 1.35
C ALA A 651 -10.13 5.22 0.95
N LEU A 652 -9.13 4.92 0.11
CA LEU A 652 -8.25 5.92 -0.49
C LEU A 652 -9.01 6.81 -1.47
N ASP A 653 -9.83 6.23 -2.35
CA ASP A 653 -10.63 6.95 -3.34
C ASP A 653 -11.63 7.92 -2.67
N LYS A 654 -12.18 7.53 -1.51
CA LYS A 654 -13.00 8.38 -0.63
C LYS A 654 -12.21 9.32 0.28
N GLY A 655 -10.87 9.30 0.23
CA GLY A 655 -10.00 10.14 1.05
C GLY A 655 -9.96 9.79 2.55
N LEU A 656 -10.52 8.65 2.97
CA LEU A 656 -10.59 8.20 4.38
C LEU A 656 -9.22 7.80 4.95
N ILE A 657 -8.25 7.47 4.10
CA ILE A 657 -6.87 7.14 4.46
C ILE A 657 -5.87 7.97 3.64
N ASP A 658 -4.59 7.87 3.99
CA ASP A 658 -3.49 8.51 3.28
C ASP A 658 -2.58 7.50 2.58
N ASN A 659 -1.95 7.96 1.48
CA ASN A 659 -1.08 7.15 0.63
C ASN A 659 0.10 6.52 1.39
N THR A 660 0.54 7.17 2.47
CA THR A 660 1.59 6.70 3.39
C THR A 660 1.31 5.33 4.02
N TYR A 661 0.05 5.00 4.28
CA TYR A 661 -0.33 3.81 5.05
C TYR A 661 -0.76 2.61 4.18
N ILE A 662 -1.00 2.80 2.88
CA ILE A 662 -1.63 1.79 2.00
C ILE A 662 -0.97 0.42 2.09
N GLN A 663 0.35 0.31 1.99
CA GLN A 663 1.02 -1.00 1.92
C GLN A 663 0.86 -1.81 3.21
N ARG A 664 0.87 -1.16 4.37
CA ARG A 664 0.61 -1.83 5.65
C ARG A 664 -0.88 -2.13 5.83
N LEU A 665 -1.78 -1.22 5.44
CA LEU A 665 -3.22 -1.47 5.48
C LEU A 665 -3.65 -2.59 4.52
N LEU A 666 -3.04 -2.73 3.34
CA LEU A 666 -3.27 -3.85 2.43
C LEU A 666 -2.76 -5.18 3.00
N ASN A 667 -1.67 -5.18 3.77
CA ASN A 667 -1.21 -6.37 4.49
C ASN A 667 -2.18 -6.74 5.62
N ALA A 668 -2.65 -5.77 6.41
CA ALA A 668 -3.69 -5.99 7.41
C ALA A 668 -5.02 -6.47 6.78
N GLN A 669 -5.41 -5.93 5.61
CA GLN A 669 -6.63 -6.36 4.91
C GLN A 669 -6.59 -7.84 4.47
N LYS A 670 -5.39 -8.44 4.26
CA LYS A 670 -5.26 -9.88 4.00
C LYS A 670 -5.68 -10.74 5.19
N ALA A 671 -5.67 -10.21 6.42
CA ALA A 671 -6.22 -10.92 7.58
C ALA A 671 -7.74 -11.11 7.50
N PHE A 672 -8.44 -10.20 6.80
CA PHE A 672 -9.87 -10.33 6.50
C PHE A 672 -10.14 -11.09 5.20
N THR A 673 -9.48 -10.69 4.09
CA THR A 673 -9.75 -11.27 2.76
C THR A 673 -9.09 -12.63 2.50
N GLY A 674 -8.22 -13.06 3.41
CA GLY A 674 -7.40 -14.26 3.34
C GLY A 674 -6.02 -14.05 2.72
N ILE A 675 -5.03 -14.78 3.24
CA ILE A 675 -3.64 -14.81 2.77
C ILE A 675 -3.53 -15.89 1.68
N GLU A 676 -3.03 -15.53 0.49
CA GLU A 676 -2.85 -16.49 -0.60
C GLU A 676 -1.66 -17.42 -0.33
N ASP A 677 -1.93 -18.73 -0.32
CA ASP A 677 -0.92 -19.79 -0.31
C ASP A 677 -0.17 -19.80 -1.65
N PRO A 678 1.15 -19.51 -1.71
CA PRO A 678 1.90 -19.47 -2.96
C PRO A 678 1.88 -20.78 -3.75
N VAL A 679 1.75 -21.92 -3.07
CA VAL A 679 1.76 -23.27 -3.64
C VAL A 679 0.36 -23.70 -4.07
N THR A 680 -0.63 -23.60 -3.18
CA THR A 680 -1.98 -24.13 -3.44
C THR A 680 -2.94 -23.12 -4.08
N LYS A 681 -2.59 -21.83 -4.13
CA LYS A 681 -3.42 -20.70 -4.60
C LYS A 681 -4.77 -20.54 -3.88
N ARG A 682 -4.93 -21.23 -2.76
CA ARG A 682 -6.07 -21.08 -1.85
C ARG A 682 -5.83 -19.89 -0.93
N ARG A 683 -6.91 -19.23 -0.53
CA ARG A 683 -6.86 -18.25 0.55
C ARG A 683 -6.97 -18.96 1.90
N LEU A 684 -6.05 -18.62 2.79
CA LEU A 684 -5.93 -19.14 4.13
C LEU A 684 -6.38 -18.09 5.15
N ALA A 685 -6.94 -18.54 6.26
CA ALA A 685 -7.10 -17.74 7.46
C ALA A 685 -5.72 -17.41 8.07
N VAL A 686 -5.66 -16.41 8.96
CA VAL A 686 -4.38 -15.96 9.54
C VAL A 686 -3.70 -17.07 10.34
N GLY A 687 -4.45 -17.83 11.16
CA GLY A 687 -3.89 -18.96 11.92
C GLY A 687 -3.40 -20.11 11.05
N GLU A 688 -4.09 -20.44 9.95
CA GLU A 688 -3.63 -21.40 8.92
C GLU A 688 -2.33 -20.91 8.25
N ALA A 689 -2.18 -19.60 8.05
CA ALA A 689 -1.01 -18.99 7.43
C ALA A 689 0.22 -18.95 8.37
N VAL A 690 0.03 -18.73 9.68
CA VAL A 690 1.09 -18.85 10.68
C VAL A 690 1.58 -20.30 10.78
N GLN A 691 0.67 -21.27 10.85
CA GLN A 691 1.00 -22.71 10.88
C GLN A 691 1.85 -23.17 9.68
N LYS A 692 1.67 -22.53 8.51
CA LYS A 692 2.48 -22.78 7.30
C LYS A 692 3.71 -21.88 7.15
N GLY A 693 3.96 -20.95 8.08
CA GLY A 693 5.09 -20.01 8.00
C GLY A 693 4.97 -18.92 6.93
N TRP A 694 3.77 -18.67 6.37
CA TRP A 694 3.55 -17.60 5.39
C TRP A 694 3.50 -16.19 6.01
N ILE A 695 3.33 -16.11 7.33
CA ILE A 695 3.40 -14.90 8.15
C ILE A 695 3.98 -15.29 9.53
N THR A 696 4.81 -14.44 10.14
CA THR A 696 5.33 -14.72 11.50
C THR A 696 4.25 -14.52 12.55
N GLN A 697 4.36 -15.23 13.67
CA GLN A 697 3.44 -15.14 14.81
C GLN A 697 3.24 -13.68 15.27
N ASP A 698 4.33 -12.95 15.48
CA ASP A 698 4.34 -11.56 15.97
C ASP A 698 3.60 -10.60 15.01
N ASN A 699 3.72 -10.80 13.69
CA ASN A 699 2.99 -9.99 12.70
C ASN A 699 1.52 -10.40 12.55
N ALA A 700 1.17 -11.63 12.92
CA ALA A 700 -0.17 -12.18 12.81
C ALA A 700 -1.02 -11.96 14.07
N PHE A 701 -0.39 -11.95 15.24
CA PHE A 701 -1.04 -11.92 16.54
C PHE A 701 -1.93 -10.68 16.75
N PRO A 702 -1.52 -9.44 16.41
CA PRO A 702 -2.40 -8.27 16.53
C PRO A 702 -3.67 -8.37 15.68
N TYR A 703 -3.60 -8.99 14.49
CA TYR A 703 -4.78 -9.18 13.65
C TYR A 703 -5.74 -10.24 14.25
N LEU A 704 -5.19 -11.34 14.75
CA LEU A 704 -5.97 -12.39 15.44
C LEU A 704 -6.60 -11.86 16.74
N GLN A 705 -5.87 -11.04 17.50
CA GLN A 705 -6.34 -10.38 18.72
C GLN A 705 -7.54 -9.48 18.45
N VAL A 706 -7.44 -8.57 17.47
CA VAL A 706 -8.55 -7.67 17.10
C VAL A 706 -9.75 -8.47 16.55
N GLN A 707 -9.53 -9.55 15.79
CA GLN A 707 -10.62 -10.44 15.37
C GLN A 707 -11.30 -11.12 16.58
N HIS A 708 -10.54 -11.66 17.52
CA HIS A 708 -11.07 -12.24 18.76
C HIS A 708 -11.91 -11.21 19.55
N LEU A 709 -11.35 -10.03 19.81
CA LEU A 709 -12.01 -8.96 20.59
C LEU A 709 -13.25 -8.39 19.90
N THR A 710 -13.34 -8.47 18.57
CA THR A 710 -14.54 -8.10 17.79
C THR A 710 -15.51 -9.25 17.56
N GLY A 711 -15.37 -10.38 18.26
CA GLY A 711 -16.37 -11.46 18.33
C GLY A 711 -15.93 -12.82 17.78
N GLY A 712 -14.72 -12.96 17.23
CA GLY A 712 -14.19 -14.26 16.78
C GLY A 712 -13.29 -14.17 15.54
N LEU A 713 -12.55 -15.27 15.31
CA LEU A 713 -11.59 -15.37 14.20
C LEU A 713 -12.30 -15.46 12.85
N ILE A 714 -11.63 -15.01 11.79
CA ILE A 714 -12.21 -14.88 10.45
C ILE A 714 -11.62 -15.95 9.52
N ASP A 715 -12.48 -16.84 9.00
CA ASP A 715 -12.13 -17.77 7.92
C ASP A 715 -12.62 -17.21 6.57
N PRO A 716 -11.74 -16.90 5.62
CA PRO A 716 -12.10 -16.41 4.28
C PRO A 716 -13.00 -17.35 3.47
N LYS A 717 -13.20 -18.59 3.92
CA LYS A 717 -14.02 -19.63 3.28
C LYS A 717 -15.45 -19.71 3.85
N LYS A 718 -15.70 -19.13 5.03
CA LYS A 718 -16.99 -19.13 5.74
C LYS A 718 -17.54 -17.69 5.87
N THR A 719 -18.86 -17.55 5.99
CA THR A 719 -19.50 -16.27 6.31
C THR A 719 -19.74 -16.17 7.81
N GLY A 720 -19.19 -15.14 8.47
CA GLY A 720 -19.34 -14.90 9.90
C GLY A 720 -17.99 -14.91 10.64
N ARG A 721 -18.04 -14.82 11.98
CA ARG A 721 -16.88 -14.98 12.87
C ARG A 721 -16.97 -16.33 13.60
N ILE A 722 -15.82 -16.95 13.86
CA ILE A 722 -15.70 -18.28 14.44
C ILE A 722 -15.15 -18.16 15.87
N PRO A 723 -15.80 -18.73 16.89
CA PRO A 723 -15.30 -18.69 18.26
C PRO A 723 -14.01 -19.53 18.39
N ILE A 724 -13.13 -19.16 19.32
CA ILE A 724 -11.82 -19.84 19.48
C ILE A 724 -11.97 -21.35 19.68
N SER A 725 -13.02 -21.81 20.38
CA SER A 725 -13.32 -23.23 20.58
C SER A 725 -13.58 -23.99 19.27
N GLU A 726 -14.36 -23.44 18.34
CA GLU A 726 -14.56 -24.04 17.01
C GLU A 726 -13.30 -23.87 16.14
N ALA A 727 -12.59 -22.74 16.27
CA ALA A 727 -11.37 -22.46 15.51
C ALA A 727 -10.25 -23.47 15.80
N ILE A 728 -10.09 -23.91 17.05
CA ILE A 728 -9.18 -25.02 17.41
C ILE A 728 -9.67 -26.34 16.80
N GLN A 729 -10.95 -26.70 16.99
CA GLN A 729 -11.53 -27.95 16.49
C GLN A 729 -11.47 -28.08 14.95
N THR A 730 -11.51 -26.95 14.24
CA THR A 730 -11.42 -26.89 12.77
C THR A 730 -10.00 -26.69 12.24
N GLY A 731 -8.99 -26.61 13.11
CA GLY A 731 -7.57 -26.42 12.73
C GLY A 731 -7.23 -25.03 12.20
N LEU A 732 -8.17 -24.07 12.32
CA LEU A 732 -8.00 -22.68 11.84
C LEU A 732 -6.86 -21.95 12.56
N ILE A 733 -6.54 -22.40 13.78
CA ILE A 733 -5.48 -21.89 14.66
C ILE A 733 -4.91 -23.05 15.48
N SER A 734 -3.61 -23.00 15.83
CA SER A 734 -3.01 -23.99 16.74
C SER A 734 -3.44 -23.73 18.19
N SER A 735 -3.38 -24.77 19.03
CA SER A 735 -3.73 -24.66 20.45
C SER A 735 -2.88 -23.62 21.18
N ASP A 736 -1.60 -23.52 20.87
CA ASP A 736 -0.65 -22.62 21.55
C ASP A 736 -0.89 -21.15 21.20
N LEU A 737 -1.30 -20.86 19.96
CA LEU A 737 -1.72 -19.52 19.55
C LEU A 737 -3.08 -19.16 20.14
N ALA A 738 -3.97 -20.14 20.32
CA ALA A 738 -5.29 -19.94 20.91
C ALA A 738 -5.21 -19.66 22.42
N THR A 739 -4.32 -20.34 23.17
CA THR A 739 -4.09 -20.02 24.58
C THR A 739 -3.42 -18.66 24.74
N LEU A 740 -2.46 -18.30 23.87
CA LEU A 740 -1.84 -16.97 23.88
C LEU A 740 -2.87 -15.86 23.61
N LEU A 741 -3.80 -16.06 22.66
CA LEU A 741 -4.88 -15.09 22.39
C LEU A 741 -5.89 -14.95 23.54
N GLN A 742 -5.97 -15.93 24.45
CA GLN A 742 -6.82 -15.86 25.63
C GLN A 742 -6.09 -15.24 26.84
N ASP A 743 -4.76 -15.19 26.82
CA ASP A 743 -3.95 -14.57 27.86
C ASP A 743 -3.82 -13.06 27.63
N GLU A 744 -4.59 -12.29 28.39
CA GLU A 744 -4.58 -10.83 28.35
C GLU A 744 -3.24 -10.20 28.76
N SER A 745 -2.37 -10.93 29.46
CA SER A 745 -1.03 -10.46 29.84
C SER A 745 -0.03 -10.50 28.67
N SER A 746 -0.35 -11.23 27.60
CA SER A 746 0.46 -11.29 26.36
C SER A 746 0.27 -10.09 25.43
N TYR A 747 -0.73 -9.25 25.68
CA TYR A 747 -1.17 -8.20 24.77
C TYR A 747 -0.19 -7.01 24.71
N GLU A 748 0.28 -6.67 23.51
CA GLU A 748 1.16 -5.51 23.30
C GLU A 748 0.47 -4.19 23.68
N LYS A 749 1.14 -3.37 24.50
CA LYS A 749 0.74 -1.98 24.81
C LYS A 749 1.30 -1.03 23.75
N ASP A 750 0.75 -1.14 22.55
CA ASP A 750 1.21 -0.48 21.32
C ASP A 750 0.41 0.78 20.94
N LEU A 751 -0.69 1.06 21.65
CA LEU A 751 -1.48 2.29 21.54
C LEU A 751 -1.11 3.28 22.65
N VAL A 752 -1.41 4.55 22.43
CA VAL A 752 -1.36 5.61 23.45
C VAL A 752 -2.77 6.14 23.69
N ASP A 753 -3.19 6.22 24.95
CA ASP A 753 -4.49 6.79 25.31
C ASP A 753 -4.54 8.30 24.96
N PRO A 754 -5.51 8.77 24.16
CA PRO A 754 -5.59 10.18 23.76
C PRO A 754 -5.85 11.16 24.91
N ILE A 755 -6.33 10.69 26.07
CA ILE A 755 -6.61 11.48 27.27
C ILE A 755 -5.48 11.31 28.29
N THR A 756 -5.20 10.09 28.76
CA THR A 756 -4.22 9.85 29.83
C THR A 756 -2.76 9.90 29.37
N LYS A 757 -2.52 9.74 28.06
CA LYS A 757 -1.19 9.61 27.42
C LYS A 757 -0.39 8.37 27.87
N GLU A 758 -1.00 7.44 28.59
CA GLU A 758 -0.38 6.17 28.97
C GLU A 758 -0.39 5.18 27.80
N LYS A 759 0.52 4.19 27.85
CA LYS A 759 0.53 3.10 26.88
C LYS A 759 -0.49 2.04 27.24
N ILE A 760 -1.42 1.80 26.33
CA ILE A 760 -2.52 0.85 26.49
C ILE A 760 -2.54 -0.17 25.35
N HIS A 761 -3.21 -1.30 25.56
CA HIS A 761 -3.42 -2.32 24.53
C HIS A 761 -4.84 -2.22 23.93
N TYR A 762 -5.11 -2.92 22.82
CA TYR A 762 -6.37 -2.73 22.07
C TYR A 762 -7.64 -2.99 22.89
N LYS A 763 -7.64 -3.95 23.83
CA LYS A 763 -8.79 -4.23 24.71
C LYS A 763 -9.04 -3.10 25.73
N GLU A 764 -7.98 -2.55 26.37
CA GLU A 764 -8.07 -1.33 27.19
C GLU A 764 -8.67 -0.17 26.36
N ALA A 765 -8.18 0.05 25.14
CA ALA A 765 -8.70 1.10 24.26
C ALA A 765 -10.18 0.89 23.88
N MET A 766 -10.61 -0.35 23.63
CA MET A 766 -12.04 -0.67 23.40
C MET A 766 -12.90 -0.42 24.64
N ALA A 767 -12.39 -0.68 25.84
CA ALA A 767 -13.11 -0.40 27.09
C ALA A 767 -13.22 1.11 27.38
N HIS A 768 -12.26 1.91 26.92
CA HIS A 768 -12.31 3.38 27.00
C HIS A 768 -13.20 4.02 25.90
N CYS A 769 -13.61 3.27 24.87
CA CYS A 769 -14.43 3.81 23.79
C CYS A 769 -15.90 4.04 24.20
N GLN A 770 -16.44 5.20 23.79
CA GLN A 770 -17.86 5.48 23.88
C GLN A 770 -18.58 4.87 22.67
N LYS A 771 -19.64 4.08 22.89
CA LYS A 771 -20.57 3.69 21.82
C LYS A 771 -21.40 4.90 21.40
N ASP A 772 -21.45 5.20 20.10
CA ASP A 772 -22.35 6.21 19.54
C ASP A 772 -23.81 5.73 19.61
N PRO A 773 -24.72 6.40 20.35
CA PRO A 773 -26.11 5.98 20.49
C PRO A 773 -26.88 5.89 19.16
N LEU A 774 -26.46 6.63 18.13
CA LEU A 774 -27.14 6.65 16.82
C LEU A 774 -26.63 5.60 15.83
N SER A 775 -25.43 5.04 16.04
CA SER A 775 -24.75 4.16 15.06
C SER A 775 -24.20 2.85 15.62
N GLY A 776 -24.10 2.71 16.95
CA GLY A 776 -23.51 1.53 17.61
C GLY A 776 -21.98 1.44 17.51
N LEU A 777 -21.35 2.35 16.76
CA LEU A 777 -19.91 2.35 16.52
C LEU A 777 -19.13 2.78 17.77
N LEU A 778 -18.01 2.12 18.05
CA LEU A 778 -17.07 2.49 19.11
C LEU A 778 -16.22 3.70 18.67
N LEU A 779 -16.20 4.76 19.48
CA LEU A 779 -15.39 5.95 19.28
C LEU A 779 -14.44 6.15 20.46
N LEU A 780 -13.14 6.25 20.18
CA LEU A 780 -12.13 6.50 21.21
C LEU A 780 -12.18 7.98 21.62
N PRO A 781 -12.39 8.33 22.90
CA PRO A 781 -12.50 9.71 23.33
C PRO A 781 -11.12 10.40 23.33
N ALA A 782 -11.09 11.69 22.97
CA ALA A 782 -9.88 12.51 22.92
C ALA A 782 -10.16 13.97 23.29
N THR A 783 -9.11 14.73 23.62
CA THR A 783 -9.18 16.17 23.95
C THR A 783 -8.26 17.00 23.04
N SER A 784 -8.77 18.10 22.48
CA SER A 784 -7.98 18.99 21.60
C SER A 784 -6.81 19.68 22.29
N GLU A 785 -6.90 19.92 23.59
CA GLU A 785 -5.88 20.64 24.36
C GLU A 785 -4.67 19.75 24.70
N GLY A 786 -4.91 18.46 24.99
CA GLY A 786 -3.92 17.55 25.55
C GLY A 786 -2.74 17.16 24.65
N TYR A 787 -2.80 17.45 23.34
CA TYR A 787 -1.70 17.15 22.40
C TYR A 787 -0.82 18.35 22.04
N GLN A 788 -1.20 19.59 22.40
CA GLN A 788 -0.41 20.77 22.02
C GLN A 788 0.79 20.99 22.95
N SER A 789 0.62 20.78 24.25
CA SER A 789 1.62 21.11 25.28
C SER A 789 2.91 20.26 25.22
N ALA A 790 2.84 19.03 24.72
CA ALA A 790 3.96 18.07 24.77
C ALA A 790 5.12 18.40 23.80
N ILE A 791 4.89 19.24 22.79
CA ILE A 791 5.88 19.51 21.72
C ILE A 791 6.90 20.59 22.15
N HIS A 792 6.76 21.20 23.32
CA HIS A 792 7.66 22.27 23.81
C HIS A 792 8.41 21.95 25.11
N SER A 793 8.11 20.85 25.81
CA SER A 793 8.77 20.46 27.06
C SER A 793 10.02 19.57 26.86
N GLY A 794 10.84 19.87 25.86
CA GLY A 794 12.09 19.15 25.54
C GLY A 794 13.28 19.50 26.45
N ALA A 795 13.07 19.55 27.77
CA ALA A 795 14.09 19.96 28.72
C ALA A 795 14.97 18.78 29.18
N LEU A 796 16.28 18.86 28.92
CA LEU A 796 17.26 17.86 29.38
C LEU A 796 17.32 17.78 30.92
N PRO A 797 17.25 16.58 31.52
CA PRO A 797 17.50 16.42 32.96
C PRO A 797 18.93 16.81 33.31
N ARG A 798 19.10 17.85 34.13
CA ARG A 798 20.39 18.15 34.77
C ARG A 798 20.65 17.12 35.87
N PHE A 799 21.62 16.25 35.67
CA PHE A 799 22.26 15.54 36.78
C PHE A 799 22.86 16.53 37.77
N ARG A 800 22.48 16.38 39.04
CA ARG A 800 23.30 16.77 40.20
C ARG A 800 23.15 15.71 41.29
N HIS A 801 24.20 15.61 42.11
CA HIS A 801 24.26 14.81 43.33
C HIS A 801 23.41 15.44 44.43
#